data_AF-A0A1Y1NPW5-F1
#
_entry.id   AF-A0A1Y1NPW5-F1
#
_cell.length_a   1.000
_cell.length_b   1.000
_cell.length_c   1.000
_cell.angle_alpha   90.00
_cell.angle_beta   90.00
_cell.angle_gamma   90.00
#
_symmetry.space_group_name_H-M   'P 1'
#
loop_
_entity.id
_entity.type
_entity.pdbx_description
1 polymer ?
#
loop_
_entity_poly.entity_id
_entity_poly.type
_entity_poly.pdbx_seq_one_letter_code
_entity_poly.pdbx_strand_id
1 'polypeptide(L)'
;YALEHAFRAIKLGLCENAIVGGTSFLLNFRVHSGFFHVGILDKEGIGNVFDDSAGGIVRSETVAVIFLQKMKDAKRIYAKVVHTKTNCDGYKPEGILTLSENVKQELLEETYTEARVDPRLVNFVEAHATGTKMGEPPEISALSNVFCADPRTPLYIASVKSNMGHSEAASGMGSLIKVLLGMENNCLLPNKTLTKMRSDISALCDGKIRVLTEVMEDRSKYVGINNYGIGGTNAHLILERAESCTPEFRGGHRLICISARTRESCELTFKSATLHARNENYLSLLQSTYRENIAGFHWRGFLLLQDGEDVARSVEFCREKRKQLRVLAGGEAEEWVEVFHSIKDLFREDLYGICKGVVFEKMMQNLELGEEEMTMARDLSQLALIAVLERLRLPTELTDLPIKNQVTLLGVESQPQHVPLQNNFLVSLGRLYQLGFNPRLEQLYPPPAWPVKAPLISPSIKWNHEESYHYHDFKVNLQYWAKVFKVSLGDDELLSGHVVDGQLLIPATLYLSIVWRTHLEHSDLLLEEGKVVFENVRFLKKLVLSTNRFQSIQLTVQICKVSKKFEVFHGENVLVTGIVRSALARETIDDSPIATTTGKVLKEADVYKSLKLVGYQYKGEFRGLERISYDGSDSMVKWNGNWMTYLDGIFHIMCVKEKVSVLRVPTYLGYLTVDAPRHLIRLKDQKKDSVRALSAHNCNFIRSPGVDLKSLRTTPVGLRKKPPPTLQAYRFVPLIGKLSLEVAMRVNTQLVLENTQERSITATEVIEGHPQPLLSTLIHEALLDEPRALGRLRVFSEMPLDHDHFSVERRSISDLSNDNDLVIVSDALTRPTILSAIFARLPEGGFVLSREPIGTFTKWSPEDLVSVYQTDAEELVLLRKCVKVSPLVVRVDFSMTWLDEVKR
;
A
#
# COMPACT_ATOMS: atom_id res chain seq x y z
N TYR A 1 -1.98 10.58 -30.80
CA TYR A 1 -1.86 11.89 -30.13
C TYR A 1 -0.94 11.86 -28.93
N ALA A 2 -1.34 11.33 -27.77
CA ALA A 2 -0.50 11.38 -26.57
C ALA A 2 0.91 10.79 -26.79
N LEU A 3 0.99 9.67 -27.52
CA LEU A 3 2.27 9.08 -27.91
C LEU A 3 3.11 9.95 -28.84
N GLU A 4 2.49 10.62 -29.82
CA GLU A 4 3.19 11.54 -30.74
C GLU A 4 3.76 12.72 -29.97
N HIS A 5 2.98 13.32 -29.07
CA HIS A 5 3.44 14.40 -28.23
C HIS A 5 4.62 13.98 -27.35
N ALA A 6 4.56 12.80 -26.74
CA ALA A 6 5.65 12.26 -25.93
C ALA A 6 6.90 11.97 -26.78
N PHE A 7 6.74 11.34 -27.95
CA PHE A 7 7.84 11.09 -28.89
C PHE A 7 8.52 12.39 -29.31
N ARG A 8 7.73 13.41 -29.69
CA ARG A 8 8.23 14.73 -30.06
C ARG A 8 8.94 15.42 -28.90
N ALA A 9 8.38 15.37 -27.69
CA ALA A 9 9.00 15.97 -26.50
C ALA A 9 10.37 15.35 -26.19
N ILE A 10 10.49 14.02 -26.28
CA ILE A 10 11.77 13.32 -26.10
C ILE A 10 12.75 13.68 -27.22
N LYS A 11 12.28 13.72 -28.49
CA LYS A 11 13.11 14.05 -29.66
C LYS A 11 13.64 15.49 -29.62
N LEU A 12 12.85 16.43 -29.10
CA LEU A 12 13.23 17.82 -28.88
C LEU A 12 14.06 18.04 -27.60
N GLY A 13 14.26 17.00 -26.77
CA GLY A 13 15.01 17.10 -25.52
C GLY A 13 14.26 17.79 -24.37
N LEU A 14 12.94 17.99 -24.49
CA LEU A 14 12.10 18.59 -23.44
C LEU A 14 11.91 17.64 -22.25
N CYS A 15 11.99 16.34 -22.47
CA CYS A 15 12.03 15.33 -21.42
C CYS A 15 12.94 14.14 -21.83
N GLU A 16 13.37 13.36 -20.84
CA GLU A 16 14.16 12.15 -21.09
C GLU A 16 13.28 10.91 -21.26
N ASN A 17 12.21 10.85 -20.46
CA ASN A 17 11.28 9.74 -20.38
C ASN A 17 9.84 10.28 -20.33
N ALA A 18 8.88 9.47 -20.75
CA ALA A 18 7.47 9.80 -20.73
C ALA A 18 6.62 8.59 -20.34
N ILE A 19 5.60 8.82 -19.51
CA ILE A 19 4.52 7.87 -19.27
C ILE A 19 3.37 8.27 -20.20
N VAL A 20 2.98 7.37 -21.09
CA VAL A 20 1.89 7.61 -22.04
C VAL A 20 0.74 6.70 -21.70
N GLY A 21 -0.37 7.29 -21.28
CA GLY A 21 -1.59 6.58 -20.89
C GLY A 21 -2.76 6.88 -21.81
N GLY A 22 -3.63 5.90 -22.00
CA GLY A 22 -4.94 6.06 -22.62
C GLY A 22 -6.00 5.37 -21.77
N THR A 23 -7.10 6.06 -21.52
CA THR A 23 -8.21 5.55 -20.70
C THR A 23 -9.55 5.79 -21.38
N SER A 24 -10.42 4.80 -21.35
CA SER A 24 -11.83 4.94 -21.72
C SER A 24 -12.68 4.07 -20.80
N PHE A 25 -13.78 4.64 -20.31
CA PHE A 25 -14.74 4.02 -19.41
C PHE A 25 -16.17 4.34 -19.85
N LEU A 26 -17.03 3.34 -19.89
CA LEU A 26 -18.42 3.38 -20.33
C LEU A 26 -19.37 3.62 -19.17
N LEU A 27 -19.16 4.71 -18.43
CA LEU A 27 -19.88 4.93 -17.17
C LEU A 27 -21.28 5.50 -17.37
N ASN A 28 -21.47 6.34 -18.38
CA ASN A 28 -22.71 7.08 -18.59
C ASN A 28 -23.48 6.57 -19.82
N PHE A 29 -24.68 6.04 -19.60
CA PHE A 29 -25.58 5.54 -20.65
C PHE A 29 -25.90 6.60 -21.73
N ARG A 30 -25.95 7.90 -21.38
CA ARG A 30 -26.27 8.96 -22.35
C ARG A 30 -25.28 9.02 -23.50
N VAL A 31 -24.00 8.70 -23.25
CA VAL A 31 -22.99 8.64 -24.31
C VAL A 31 -23.27 7.47 -25.26
N HIS A 32 -23.66 6.31 -24.71
CA HIS A 32 -24.04 5.14 -25.52
C HIS A 32 -25.28 5.44 -26.36
N SER A 33 -26.30 6.03 -25.73
CA SER A 33 -27.50 6.48 -26.42
C SER A 33 -27.19 7.50 -27.52
N GLY A 34 -26.28 8.45 -27.29
CA GLY A 34 -25.82 9.38 -28.33
C GLY A 34 -25.25 8.67 -29.55
N PHE A 35 -24.34 7.71 -29.34
CA PHE A 35 -23.76 6.91 -30.43
C PHE A 35 -24.83 6.08 -31.16
N PHE A 36 -25.81 5.55 -30.44
CA PHE A 36 -26.94 4.82 -31.02
C PHE A 36 -27.78 5.71 -31.94
N HIS A 37 -28.14 6.92 -31.50
CA HIS A 37 -28.94 7.86 -32.30
C HIS A 37 -28.19 8.38 -33.53
N VAL A 38 -26.86 8.48 -33.45
CA VAL A 38 -26.00 8.81 -34.60
C VAL A 38 -25.87 7.64 -35.58
N GLY A 39 -26.30 6.42 -35.20
CA GLY A 39 -26.37 5.27 -36.09
C GLY A 39 -25.03 4.58 -36.36
N ILE A 40 -24.03 4.80 -35.52
CA ILE A 40 -22.66 4.29 -35.69
C ILE A 40 -22.37 3.03 -34.88
N LEU A 41 -23.28 2.62 -33.99
CA LEU A 41 -23.13 1.40 -33.19
C LEU A 41 -23.55 0.17 -33.96
N ASP A 42 -22.82 -0.92 -33.74
CA ASP A 42 -23.28 -2.24 -34.13
C ASP A 42 -24.49 -2.64 -33.27
N LYS A 43 -25.61 -2.93 -33.93
CA LYS A 43 -26.86 -3.30 -33.27
C LYS A 43 -26.77 -4.67 -32.58
N GLU A 44 -26.00 -5.58 -33.15
CA GLU A 44 -25.81 -6.93 -32.61
C GLU A 44 -24.69 -6.97 -31.56
N GLY A 45 -23.86 -5.91 -31.51
CA GLY A 45 -22.76 -5.80 -30.54
C GLY A 45 -21.62 -6.78 -30.77
N ILE A 46 -21.46 -7.33 -31.98
CA ILE A 46 -20.48 -8.38 -32.29
C ILE A 46 -19.14 -7.77 -32.75
N GLY A 47 -19.19 -6.71 -33.56
CA GLY A 47 -17.99 -6.02 -34.04
C GLY A 47 -17.31 -6.77 -35.18
N ASN A 48 -18.05 -7.05 -36.26
CA ASN A 48 -17.57 -7.79 -37.43
C ASN A 48 -16.70 -6.92 -38.36
N VAL A 49 -15.50 -6.55 -37.89
CA VAL A 49 -14.55 -5.70 -38.64
C VAL A 49 -14.10 -6.39 -39.94
N PHE A 50 -14.15 -5.67 -41.07
CA PHE A 50 -13.89 -6.15 -42.44
C PHE A 50 -14.87 -7.19 -43.02
N ASP A 51 -15.95 -7.51 -42.29
CA ASP A 51 -16.95 -8.47 -42.73
C ASP A 51 -18.12 -7.80 -43.46
N ASP A 52 -18.74 -8.51 -44.41
CA ASP A 52 -19.92 -8.04 -45.15
C ASP A 52 -21.10 -7.69 -44.21
N SER A 53 -21.15 -8.33 -43.04
CA SER A 53 -22.11 -8.10 -41.95
C SER A 53 -21.72 -6.97 -40.99
N ALA A 54 -20.65 -6.21 -41.25
CA ALA A 54 -20.19 -5.11 -40.41
C ALA A 54 -21.32 -4.09 -40.12
N GLY A 55 -21.73 -4.04 -38.86
CA GLY A 55 -22.88 -3.25 -38.39
C GLY A 55 -22.53 -1.91 -37.75
N GLY A 56 -21.27 -1.71 -37.35
CA GLY A 56 -20.80 -0.49 -36.69
C GLY A 56 -19.80 -0.77 -35.56
N ILE A 57 -19.66 0.22 -34.67
CA ILE A 57 -18.76 0.20 -33.53
C ILE A 57 -19.38 -0.60 -32.37
N VAL A 58 -18.59 -1.49 -31.79
CA VAL A 58 -18.83 -2.02 -30.43
C VAL A 58 -17.98 -1.23 -29.46
N ARG A 59 -18.58 -0.50 -28.52
CA ARG A 59 -17.82 0.30 -27.54
C ARG A 59 -17.15 -0.59 -26.50
N SER A 60 -15.96 -0.22 -26.03
CA SER A 60 -15.28 -0.94 -24.96
C SER A 60 -14.53 -0.04 -24.00
N GLU A 61 -14.08 -0.63 -22.89
CA GLU A 61 -13.29 0.04 -21.87
C GLU A 61 -11.83 -0.41 -21.95
N THR A 62 -10.90 0.51 -21.67
CA THR A 62 -9.48 0.18 -21.59
C THR A 62 -8.77 1.20 -20.73
N VAL A 63 -7.88 0.75 -19.85
CA VAL A 63 -6.83 1.57 -19.26
C VAL A 63 -5.51 0.93 -19.65
N ALA A 64 -4.68 1.68 -20.36
CA ALA A 64 -3.40 1.21 -20.85
C ALA A 64 -2.35 2.30 -20.66
N VAL A 65 -1.16 1.88 -20.25
CA VAL A 65 -0.02 2.77 -20.02
C VAL A 65 1.23 2.13 -20.60
N ILE A 66 2.04 2.92 -21.28
CA ILE A 66 3.39 2.55 -21.70
C ILE A 66 4.41 3.52 -21.14
N PHE A 67 5.64 3.04 -20.97
CA PHE A 67 6.78 3.85 -20.60
C PHE A 67 7.68 4.03 -21.84
N LEU A 68 7.86 5.28 -22.26
CA LEU A 68 8.71 5.67 -23.37
C LEU A 68 9.99 6.30 -22.82
N GLN A 69 11.14 5.87 -23.32
CA GLN A 69 12.46 6.34 -22.87
C GLN A 69 13.45 6.32 -24.04
N LYS A 70 14.58 7.02 -23.88
CA LYS A 70 15.69 6.95 -24.83
C LYS A 70 16.28 5.53 -24.83
N MET A 71 16.60 5.02 -26.03
CA MET A 71 17.11 3.65 -26.22
C MET A 71 18.36 3.35 -25.40
N LYS A 72 19.27 4.33 -25.25
CA LYS A 72 20.53 4.19 -24.49
C LYS A 72 20.34 3.87 -23.00
N ASP A 73 19.19 4.23 -22.42
CA ASP A 73 18.90 4.07 -21.00
C ASP A 73 17.98 2.86 -20.73
N ALA A 74 17.45 2.25 -21.79
CA ALA A 74 16.44 1.20 -21.70
C ALA A 74 17.05 -0.15 -21.32
N LYS A 75 16.56 -0.75 -20.23
CA LYS A 75 16.87 -2.13 -19.85
C LYS A 75 16.09 -3.17 -20.65
N ARG A 76 14.93 -2.79 -21.17
CA ARG A 76 14.10 -3.64 -22.04
C ARG A 76 13.45 -2.76 -23.09
N ILE A 77 13.41 -3.27 -24.32
CA ILE A 77 12.76 -2.61 -25.45
C ILE A 77 11.80 -3.60 -26.09
N TYR A 78 10.51 -3.24 -26.13
CA TYR A 78 9.50 -4.00 -26.87
C TYR A 78 9.56 -3.70 -28.37
N ALA A 79 9.65 -2.41 -28.69
CA ALA A 79 9.85 -1.90 -30.04
C ALA A 79 10.45 -0.50 -29.94
N LYS A 80 11.07 -0.05 -31.01
CA LYS A 80 11.53 1.33 -31.18
C LYS A 80 10.48 2.11 -31.96
N VAL A 81 10.10 3.28 -31.44
CA VAL A 81 9.27 4.22 -32.20
C VAL A 81 10.16 4.89 -33.25
N VAL A 82 9.92 4.59 -34.53
CA VAL A 82 10.69 5.17 -35.65
C VAL A 82 10.21 6.58 -35.91
N HIS A 83 8.91 6.71 -36.13
CA HIS A 83 8.25 7.99 -36.37
C HIS A 83 6.76 7.87 -36.09
N THR A 84 6.12 9.01 -35.83
CA THR A 84 4.67 9.11 -35.71
C THR A 84 4.25 10.52 -36.11
N LYS A 85 3.11 10.61 -36.80
CA LYS A 85 2.56 11.86 -37.30
C LYS A 85 1.06 11.88 -37.11
N THR A 86 0.51 13.08 -37.07
CA THR A 86 -0.93 13.31 -37.01
C THR A 86 -1.34 14.41 -37.98
N ASN A 87 -2.53 14.28 -38.58
CA ASN A 87 -3.17 15.34 -39.36
C ASN A 87 -4.69 15.37 -39.08
N CYS A 88 -5.44 16.14 -39.87
CA CYS A 88 -6.88 16.31 -39.71
C CYS A 88 -7.56 16.36 -41.08
N ASP A 89 -8.70 15.66 -41.22
CA ASP A 89 -9.54 15.62 -42.41
C ASP A 89 -10.06 16.99 -42.86
N GLY A 90 -10.06 18.00 -41.98
CA GLY A 90 -10.54 19.35 -42.29
C GLY A 90 -12.04 19.40 -42.57
N TYR A 91 -12.44 20.35 -43.43
CA TYR A 91 -13.84 20.50 -43.85
C TYR A 91 -14.20 19.48 -44.92
N LYS A 92 -15.34 18.79 -44.72
CA LYS A 92 -15.89 17.79 -45.64
C LYS A 92 -17.36 18.13 -45.92
N PRO A 93 -17.79 18.24 -47.19
CA PRO A 93 -19.18 18.56 -47.52
C PRO A 93 -20.17 17.47 -47.10
N GLU A 94 -19.71 16.23 -46.98
CA GLU A 94 -20.51 15.07 -46.54
C GLU A 94 -20.72 15.03 -45.01
N GLY A 95 -20.14 15.97 -44.26
CA GLY A 95 -20.29 16.11 -42.82
C GLY A 95 -19.09 15.61 -42.00
N ILE A 96 -19.13 15.89 -40.70
CA ILE A 96 -18.00 15.67 -39.79
C ILE A 96 -17.64 14.19 -39.59
N LEU A 97 -18.63 13.30 -39.67
CA LEU A 97 -18.50 11.86 -39.40
C LEU A 97 -17.92 11.08 -40.59
N THR A 98 -17.93 11.67 -41.79
CA THR A 98 -17.36 11.05 -43.00
C THR A 98 -15.85 11.07 -42.92
N LEU A 99 -15.15 10.07 -43.44
CA LEU A 99 -13.69 9.96 -43.34
C LEU A 99 -13.05 10.21 -44.71
N SER A 100 -12.02 11.08 -44.79
CA SER A 100 -11.34 11.39 -46.06
C SER A 100 -10.24 10.38 -46.40
N GLU A 101 -10.29 9.77 -47.58
CA GLU A 101 -9.23 8.87 -48.09
C GLU A 101 -7.94 9.64 -48.36
N ASN A 102 -8.01 10.73 -49.14
CA ASN A 102 -6.85 11.51 -49.57
C ASN A 102 -6.00 12.01 -48.38
N VAL A 103 -6.66 12.49 -47.31
CA VAL A 103 -5.97 12.99 -46.13
C VAL A 103 -5.29 11.85 -45.34
N LYS A 104 -5.84 10.64 -45.36
CA LYS A 104 -5.19 9.46 -44.75
C LYS A 104 -4.00 9.00 -45.59
N GLN A 105 -4.13 9.02 -46.90
CA GLN A 105 -3.02 8.72 -47.80
C GLN A 105 -1.87 9.72 -47.60
N GLU A 106 -2.15 11.02 -47.59
CA GLU A 106 -1.17 12.07 -47.32
C GLU A 106 -0.48 11.85 -45.96
N LEU A 107 -1.25 11.54 -44.90
CA LEU A 107 -0.67 11.22 -43.58
C LEU A 107 0.36 10.10 -43.67
N LEU A 108 0.01 9.00 -44.35
CA LEU A 108 0.89 7.85 -44.50
C LEU A 108 2.14 8.24 -45.30
N GLU A 109 1.98 8.79 -46.50
CA GLU A 109 3.09 9.20 -47.38
C GLU A 109 4.08 10.14 -46.68
N GLU A 110 3.57 11.18 -45.99
CA GLU A 110 4.41 12.10 -45.22
C GLU A 110 5.13 11.39 -44.07
N THR A 111 4.45 10.50 -43.34
CA THR A 111 5.05 9.78 -42.21
C THR A 111 6.21 8.90 -42.69
N TYR A 112 6.05 8.14 -43.77
CA TYR A 112 7.12 7.29 -44.31
C TYR A 112 8.26 8.11 -44.93
N THR A 113 7.94 9.21 -45.61
CA THR A 113 8.93 10.13 -46.19
C THR A 113 9.79 10.77 -45.11
N GLU A 114 9.18 11.31 -44.05
CA GLU A 114 9.90 11.91 -42.92
C GLU A 114 10.72 10.87 -42.12
N ALA A 115 10.18 9.66 -41.99
CA ALA A 115 10.88 8.54 -41.34
C ALA A 115 12.04 7.98 -42.17
N ARG A 116 12.09 8.27 -43.47
CA ARG A 116 12.99 7.65 -44.46
C ARG A 116 12.87 6.12 -44.46
N VAL A 117 11.65 5.62 -44.35
CA VAL A 117 11.33 4.19 -44.40
C VAL A 117 10.57 3.91 -45.69
N ASP A 118 11.02 2.90 -46.44
CA ASP A 118 10.30 2.44 -47.62
C ASP A 118 9.00 1.70 -47.19
N PRO A 119 7.81 2.14 -47.62
CA PRO A 119 6.55 1.47 -47.29
C PRO A 119 6.54 -0.02 -47.65
N ARG A 120 7.31 -0.45 -48.66
CA ARG A 120 7.41 -1.86 -49.08
C ARG A 120 8.04 -2.78 -48.03
N LEU A 121 8.72 -2.22 -47.02
CA LEU A 121 9.29 -2.99 -45.91
C LEU A 121 8.29 -3.26 -44.78
N VAL A 122 7.07 -2.72 -44.89
CA VAL A 122 5.99 -2.91 -43.92
C VAL A 122 5.09 -4.02 -44.41
N ASN A 123 5.15 -5.17 -43.71
CA ASN A 123 4.32 -6.32 -44.06
C ASN A 123 2.97 -6.31 -43.33
N PHE A 124 2.85 -5.54 -42.25
CA PHE A 124 1.66 -5.52 -41.42
C PHE A 124 1.30 -4.10 -40.98
N VAL A 125 0.01 -3.77 -41.11
CA VAL A 125 -0.59 -2.57 -40.51
C VAL A 125 -1.75 -2.96 -39.61
N GLU A 126 -1.66 -2.58 -38.34
CA GLU A 126 -2.79 -2.62 -37.41
C GLU A 126 -3.71 -1.44 -37.74
N ALA A 127 -4.83 -1.75 -38.36
CA ALA A 127 -5.79 -0.77 -38.87
C ALA A 127 -6.61 -0.14 -37.74
N HIS A 128 -7.13 1.07 -38.00
CA HIS A 128 -8.12 1.69 -37.14
C HIS A 128 -9.43 0.91 -37.20
N ALA A 129 -9.91 0.55 -38.39
CA ALA A 129 -11.04 -0.31 -38.74
C ALA A 129 -12.00 -0.67 -37.59
N THR A 130 -13.20 -0.12 -37.68
CA THR A 130 -14.19 -0.09 -36.60
C THR A 130 -15.46 -0.89 -36.89
N GLY A 131 -15.52 -1.61 -38.01
CA GLY A 131 -16.75 -2.28 -38.45
C GLY A 131 -17.79 -1.31 -39.03
N THR A 132 -17.40 -0.07 -39.35
CA THR A 132 -18.33 0.92 -39.91
C THR A 132 -18.36 0.84 -41.44
N LYS A 133 -19.57 0.85 -42.01
CA LYS A 133 -19.75 0.77 -43.47
C LYS A 133 -19.07 1.90 -44.21
N MET A 134 -19.13 3.12 -43.67
CA MET A 134 -18.53 4.32 -44.26
C MET A 134 -17.06 4.54 -43.92
N GLY A 135 -16.55 3.96 -42.82
CA GLY A 135 -15.22 4.28 -42.30
C GLY A 135 -14.10 3.37 -42.78
N GLU A 136 -14.39 2.08 -42.99
CA GLU A 136 -13.38 1.12 -43.44
C GLU A 136 -12.92 1.34 -44.90
N PRO A 137 -13.80 1.60 -45.89
CA PRO A 137 -13.36 1.70 -47.28
C PRO A 137 -12.31 2.80 -47.54
N PRO A 138 -12.45 4.05 -47.01
CA PRO A 138 -11.43 5.08 -47.17
C PRO A 138 -10.08 4.73 -46.51
N GLU A 139 -10.10 3.98 -45.41
CA GLU A 139 -8.86 3.52 -44.76
C GLU A 139 -8.16 2.46 -45.61
N ILE A 140 -8.87 1.43 -46.06
CA ILE A 140 -8.27 0.34 -46.83
C ILE A 140 -7.77 0.83 -48.19
N SER A 141 -8.47 1.76 -48.82
CA SER A 141 -8.04 2.35 -50.10
C SER A 141 -6.74 3.14 -49.94
N ALA A 142 -6.65 3.99 -48.90
CA ALA A 142 -5.41 4.70 -48.57
C ALA A 142 -4.23 3.75 -48.27
N LEU A 143 -4.47 2.64 -47.55
CA LEU A 143 -3.45 1.61 -47.33
C LEU A 143 -3.02 0.95 -48.64
N SER A 144 -3.96 0.61 -49.53
CA SER A 144 -3.63 -0.01 -50.81
C SER A 144 -2.80 0.92 -51.70
N ASN A 145 -3.07 2.22 -51.69
CA ASN A 145 -2.35 3.19 -52.52
C ASN A 145 -0.90 3.38 -52.07
N VAL A 146 -0.64 3.31 -50.75
CA VAL A 146 0.70 3.57 -50.19
C VAL A 146 1.57 2.32 -50.12
N PHE A 147 1.01 1.17 -49.74
CA PHE A 147 1.80 -0.03 -49.43
C PHE A 147 1.79 -1.07 -50.54
N CYS A 148 0.74 -1.16 -51.35
CA CYS A 148 0.54 -2.25 -52.32
C CYS A 148 1.02 -1.90 -53.74
N ALA A 149 2.20 -1.29 -53.85
CA ALA A 149 2.81 -0.98 -55.15
C ALA A 149 3.24 -2.24 -55.93
N ASP A 150 3.61 -3.32 -55.22
CA ASP A 150 3.89 -4.64 -55.80
C ASP A 150 2.70 -5.59 -55.60
N PRO A 151 2.02 -6.04 -56.67
CA PRO A 151 0.89 -6.98 -56.58
C PRO A 151 1.25 -8.35 -56.01
N ARG A 152 2.54 -8.72 -55.97
CA ARG A 152 2.99 -10.07 -55.56
C ARG A 152 3.12 -10.22 -54.04
N THR A 153 3.24 -9.12 -53.31
CA THR A 153 3.48 -9.11 -51.87
C THR A 153 2.30 -8.45 -51.17
N PRO A 154 1.37 -9.23 -50.57
CA PRO A 154 0.19 -8.65 -49.95
C PRO A 154 0.56 -7.91 -48.65
N LEU A 155 -0.13 -6.80 -48.39
CA LEU A 155 -0.11 -6.17 -47.08
C LEU A 155 -1.06 -6.92 -46.14
N TYR A 156 -0.57 -7.34 -44.98
CA TYR A 156 -1.43 -7.92 -43.95
C TYR A 156 -2.04 -6.83 -43.08
N ILE A 157 -3.32 -6.98 -42.75
CA ILE A 157 -4.02 -6.08 -41.83
C ILE A 157 -4.82 -6.86 -40.79
N ALA A 158 -5.01 -6.23 -39.64
CA ALA A 158 -5.93 -6.67 -38.60
C ALA A 158 -6.35 -5.47 -37.75
N SER A 159 -7.35 -5.65 -36.90
CA SER A 159 -7.79 -4.65 -35.93
C SER A 159 -8.18 -5.34 -34.62
N VAL A 160 -7.52 -4.94 -33.53
CA VAL A 160 -7.81 -5.36 -32.15
C VAL A 160 -9.27 -5.12 -31.76
N LYS A 161 -9.95 -4.21 -32.45
CA LYS A 161 -11.33 -3.81 -32.15
C LYS A 161 -12.33 -4.93 -32.47
N SER A 162 -11.95 -5.88 -33.33
CA SER A 162 -12.69 -7.14 -33.52
C SER A 162 -12.60 -8.08 -32.30
N ASN A 163 -11.53 -7.99 -31.50
CA ASN A 163 -11.30 -8.86 -30.35
C ASN A 163 -11.87 -8.29 -29.05
N MET A 164 -11.75 -6.98 -28.85
CA MET A 164 -12.09 -6.33 -27.57
C MET A 164 -13.04 -5.12 -27.70
N GLY A 165 -13.55 -4.83 -28.89
CA GLY A 165 -14.30 -3.60 -29.16
C GLY A 165 -13.42 -2.35 -29.27
N HIS A 166 -14.04 -1.22 -29.58
CA HIS A 166 -13.42 0.08 -29.72
C HIS A 166 -13.41 0.84 -28.38
N SER A 167 -12.21 0.97 -27.81
CA SER A 167 -12.00 1.68 -26.54
C SER A 167 -11.81 3.19 -26.67
N GLU A 168 -12.51 3.81 -27.63
CA GLU A 168 -12.53 5.27 -27.87
C GLU A 168 -11.15 5.95 -27.76
N ALA A 169 -10.95 6.85 -26.81
CA ALA A 169 -9.69 7.57 -26.60
C ALA A 169 -8.49 6.64 -26.30
N ALA A 170 -8.74 5.43 -25.81
CA ALA A 170 -7.73 4.41 -25.51
C ALA A 170 -7.50 3.42 -26.66
N SER A 171 -8.21 3.54 -27.80
CA SER A 171 -8.14 2.58 -28.91
C SER A 171 -6.73 2.38 -29.45
N GLY A 172 -5.99 3.48 -29.62
CA GLY A 172 -4.61 3.43 -30.12
C GLY A 172 -3.67 2.68 -29.17
N MET A 173 -3.92 2.73 -27.86
CA MET A 173 -3.14 1.98 -26.88
C MET A 173 -3.42 0.47 -26.95
N GLY A 174 -4.67 0.08 -27.20
CA GLY A 174 -5.04 -1.31 -27.44
C GLY A 174 -4.35 -1.89 -28.68
N SER A 175 -4.39 -1.16 -29.78
CA SER A 175 -3.72 -1.52 -31.04
C SER A 175 -2.20 -1.62 -30.84
N LEU A 176 -1.60 -0.64 -30.14
CA LEU A 176 -0.18 -0.67 -29.80
C LEU A 176 0.19 -1.90 -28.97
N ILE A 177 -0.55 -2.20 -27.90
CA ILE A 177 -0.26 -3.36 -27.04
C ILE A 177 -0.39 -4.67 -27.82
N LYS A 178 -1.43 -4.83 -28.66
CA LYS A 178 -1.57 -6.00 -29.54
C LYS A 178 -0.34 -6.18 -30.43
N VAL A 179 0.12 -5.11 -31.06
CA VAL A 179 1.31 -5.15 -31.93
C VAL A 179 2.56 -5.51 -31.13
N LEU A 180 2.79 -4.89 -29.97
CA LEU A 180 3.96 -5.20 -29.13
C LEU A 180 3.94 -6.67 -28.67
N LEU A 181 2.77 -7.20 -28.30
CA LEU A 181 2.63 -8.62 -27.94
C LEU A 181 2.93 -9.54 -29.12
N GLY A 182 2.48 -9.20 -30.33
CA GLY A 182 2.82 -9.94 -31.55
C GLY A 182 4.33 -9.89 -31.84
N MET A 183 4.93 -8.69 -31.76
CA MET A 183 6.37 -8.50 -32.00
C MET A 183 7.23 -9.30 -31.00
N GLU A 184 6.88 -9.34 -29.73
CA GLU A 184 7.61 -10.12 -28.72
C GLU A 184 7.59 -11.62 -29.03
N ASN A 185 6.46 -12.12 -29.54
CA ASN A 185 6.23 -13.53 -29.87
C ASN A 185 6.55 -13.89 -31.33
N ASN A 186 7.12 -12.96 -32.11
CA ASN A 186 7.42 -13.13 -33.54
C ASN A 186 6.19 -13.58 -34.37
N CYS A 187 5.01 -13.03 -34.07
CA CYS A 187 3.80 -13.36 -34.79
C CYS A 187 2.86 -12.16 -34.98
N LEU A 188 1.94 -12.27 -35.92
CA LEU A 188 0.82 -11.35 -36.11
C LEU A 188 -0.44 -11.97 -35.50
N LEU A 189 -1.21 -11.14 -34.81
CA LEU A 189 -2.41 -11.58 -34.08
C LEU A 189 -3.69 -11.31 -34.91
N PRO A 190 -4.57 -12.32 -35.06
CA PRO A 190 -5.69 -12.24 -36.00
C PRO A 190 -6.91 -11.49 -35.47
N ASN A 191 -7.81 -11.18 -36.39
CA ASN A 191 -9.18 -10.77 -36.10
C ASN A 191 -10.01 -11.97 -35.62
N LYS A 192 -10.95 -11.70 -34.71
CA LYS A 192 -11.81 -12.75 -34.14
C LYS A 192 -13.06 -13.04 -34.99
N THR A 193 -13.63 -12.04 -35.65
CA THR A 193 -15.05 -12.03 -36.08
C THR A 193 -15.25 -12.02 -37.59
N LEU A 194 -14.29 -12.51 -38.38
CA LEU A 194 -14.39 -12.49 -39.84
C LEU A 194 -14.94 -13.82 -40.38
N THR A 195 -16.11 -13.77 -41.03
CA THR A 195 -16.77 -14.92 -41.69
C THR A 195 -16.77 -14.76 -43.22
N LYS A 196 -17.18 -13.59 -43.70
CA LYS A 196 -17.26 -13.26 -45.13
C LYS A 196 -16.67 -11.87 -45.36
N MET A 197 -15.59 -11.83 -46.14
CA MET A 197 -14.94 -10.58 -46.54
C MET A 197 -15.92 -9.62 -47.23
N ARG A 198 -15.79 -8.33 -46.91
CA ARG A 198 -16.53 -7.25 -47.59
C ARG A 198 -16.27 -7.25 -49.09
N SER A 199 -17.36 -7.20 -49.85
CA SER A 199 -17.34 -7.20 -51.32
C SER A 199 -17.24 -5.79 -51.94
N ASP A 200 -17.48 -4.76 -51.14
CA ASP A 200 -17.46 -3.36 -51.58
C ASP A 200 -16.06 -2.71 -51.54
N ILE A 201 -15.04 -3.44 -51.08
CA ILE A 201 -13.66 -2.98 -50.99
C ILE A 201 -12.78 -3.81 -51.94
N SER A 202 -12.47 -3.26 -53.11
CA SER A 202 -11.72 -3.97 -54.17
C SER A 202 -10.37 -4.54 -53.71
N ALA A 203 -9.62 -3.78 -52.91
CA ALA A 203 -8.29 -4.20 -52.43
C ALA A 203 -8.33 -5.49 -51.57
N LEU A 204 -9.46 -5.78 -50.92
CA LEU A 204 -9.68 -7.01 -50.16
C LEU A 204 -10.04 -8.19 -51.09
N CYS A 205 -10.79 -7.93 -52.16
CA CYS A 205 -11.17 -8.93 -53.15
C CYS A 205 -10.01 -9.34 -54.08
N ASP A 206 -9.20 -8.37 -54.48
CA ASP A 206 -8.07 -8.58 -55.41
C ASP A 206 -6.84 -9.19 -54.73
N GLY A 207 -6.88 -9.38 -53.41
CA GLY A 207 -5.83 -10.02 -52.62
C GLY A 207 -4.58 -9.17 -52.35
N LYS A 208 -4.59 -7.88 -52.76
CA LYS A 208 -3.54 -6.90 -52.45
C LYS A 208 -3.40 -6.68 -50.94
N ILE A 209 -4.53 -6.69 -50.24
CA ILE A 209 -4.60 -6.62 -48.78
C ILE A 209 -5.24 -7.89 -48.25
N ARG A 210 -4.63 -8.50 -47.23
CA ARG A 210 -5.11 -9.73 -46.60
C ARG A 210 -5.41 -9.48 -45.12
N VAL A 211 -6.64 -9.78 -44.72
CA VAL A 211 -7.02 -9.74 -43.30
C VAL A 211 -6.55 -11.01 -42.61
N LEU A 212 -5.91 -10.86 -41.45
CA LEU A 212 -5.48 -12.00 -40.65
C LEU A 212 -6.65 -12.64 -39.89
N THR A 213 -6.91 -13.91 -40.17
CA THR A 213 -7.88 -14.77 -39.44
C THR A 213 -7.22 -15.76 -38.50
N GLU A 214 -5.93 -16.03 -38.71
CA GLU A 214 -5.12 -16.95 -37.90
C GLU A 214 -3.80 -16.30 -37.48
N VAL A 215 -3.17 -16.86 -36.45
CA VAL A 215 -1.85 -16.41 -36.00
C VAL A 215 -0.83 -16.77 -37.09
N MET A 216 -0.04 -15.79 -37.51
CA MET A 216 0.98 -15.96 -38.55
C MET A 216 2.35 -15.62 -38.00
N GLU A 217 3.37 -16.45 -38.27
CA GLU A 217 4.75 -16.07 -37.93
C GLU A 217 5.16 -14.84 -38.74
N ASP A 218 5.71 -13.84 -38.07
CA ASP A 218 6.23 -12.64 -38.72
C ASP A 218 7.45 -12.10 -37.98
N ARG A 219 8.47 -11.83 -38.79
CA ARG A 219 9.73 -11.22 -38.36
C ARG A 219 10.01 -9.95 -39.13
N SER A 220 9.00 -9.34 -39.75
CA SER A 220 9.12 -8.05 -40.41
C SER A 220 9.72 -7.02 -39.45
N LYS A 221 10.54 -6.15 -40.04
CA LYS A 221 11.27 -5.14 -39.29
C LYS A 221 10.35 -4.00 -38.85
N TYR A 222 9.42 -3.61 -39.71
CA TYR A 222 8.55 -2.46 -39.50
C TYR A 222 7.07 -2.86 -39.46
N VAL A 223 6.35 -2.27 -38.51
CA VAL A 223 4.89 -2.40 -38.38
C VAL A 223 4.26 -1.01 -38.30
N GLY A 224 3.19 -0.80 -39.07
CA GLY A 224 2.38 0.41 -39.01
C GLY A 224 1.17 0.26 -38.07
N ILE A 225 0.77 1.35 -37.42
CA ILE A 225 -0.46 1.39 -36.60
C ILE A 225 -1.25 2.65 -36.97
N ASN A 226 -2.52 2.44 -37.34
CA ASN A 226 -3.49 3.51 -37.61
C ASN A 226 -4.39 3.76 -36.40
N ASN A 227 -4.70 5.04 -36.15
CA ASN A 227 -5.74 5.40 -35.20
C ASN A 227 -6.44 6.71 -35.62
N TYR A 228 -7.73 6.62 -35.91
CA TYR A 228 -8.53 7.74 -36.41
C TYR A 228 -9.63 8.11 -35.42
N GLY A 229 -9.84 9.40 -35.21
CA GLY A 229 -10.91 9.95 -34.40
C GLY A 229 -12.13 10.25 -35.25
N ILE A 230 -13.32 10.02 -34.69
CA ILE A 230 -14.61 10.28 -35.38
C ILE A 230 -14.79 11.73 -35.83
N GLY A 231 -14.07 12.69 -35.21
CA GLY A 231 -14.03 14.10 -35.63
C GLY A 231 -13.10 14.38 -36.81
N GLY A 232 -12.47 13.37 -37.41
CA GLY A 232 -11.56 13.51 -38.54
C GLY A 232 -10.09 13.73 -38.16
N THR A 233 -9.70 13.58 -36.90
CA THR A 233 -8.29 13.67 -36.50
C THR A 233 -7.62 12.32 -36.71
N ASN A 234 -6.54 12.26 -37.49
CA ASN A 234 -5.86 11.01 -37.81
C ASN A 234 -4.44 10.93 -37.23
N ALA A 235 -4.00 9.71 -36.88
CA ALA A 235 -2.65 9.42 -36.42
C ALA A 235 -2.11 8.14 -37.05
N HIS A 236 -0.82 8.15 -37.41
CA HIS A 236 -0.06 6.97 -37.83
C HIS A 236 1.22 6.83 -37.01
N LEU A 237 1.62 5.59 -36.76
CA LEU A 237 2.81 5.23 -35.98
C LEU A 237 3.58 4.13 -36.71
N ILE A 238 4.89 4.30 -36.82
CA ILE A 238 5.82 3.30 -37.34
C ILE A 238 6.65 2.76 -36.18
N LEU A 239 6.59 1.45 -35.98
CA LEU A 239 7.40 0.73 -35.02
C LEU A 239 8.46 -0.11 -35.73
N GLU A 240 9.66 -0.14 -35.16
CA GLU A 240 10.75 -1.03 -35.53
C GLU A 240 10.94 -2.09 -34.45
N ARG A 241 11.07 -3.34 -34.87
CA ARG A 241 11.31 -4.49 -33.96
C ARG A 241 12.61 -4.31 -33.19
N ALA A 242 12.60 -4.62 -31.91
CA ALA A 242 13.81 -4.63 -31.10
C ALA A 242 14.65 -5.89 -31.41
N GLU A 243 15.90 -5.70 -31.81
CA GLU A 243 16.89 -6.77 -31.88
C GLU A 243 17.40 -7.08 -30.47
N SER A 244 17.48 -8.36 -30.12
CA SER A 244 17.99 -8.78 -28.82
C SER A 244 18.42 -10.25 -28.85
N CYS A 245 19.56 -10.54 -28.22
CA CYS A 245 20.07 -11.88 -28.04
C CYS A 245 19.57 -12.45 -26.70
N THR A 246 19.07 -13.68 -26.71
CA THR A 246 18.91 -14.47 -25.49
C THR A 246 20.26 -15.12 -25.18
N PRO A 247 20.89 -14.79 -24.04
CA PRO A 247 22.14 -15.45 -23.65
C PRO A 247 21.88 -16.95 -23.40
N GLU A 248 22.90 -17.77 -23.63
CA GLU A 248 22.87 -19.18 -23.22
C GLU A 248 22.78 -19.28 -21.70
N PHE A 249 22.00 -20.26 -21.22
CA PHE A 249 21.88 -20.54 -19.80
C PHE A 249 23.19 -21.10 -19.25
N ARG A 250 23.81 -20.40 -18.30
CA ARG A 250 25.14 -20.76 -17.76
C ARG A 250 25.10 -21.68 -16.55
N GLY A 251 23.92 -22.06 -16.06
CA GLY A 251 23.77 -22.84 -14.83
C GLY A 251 24.17 -22.06 -13.57
N GLY A 252 24.17 -22.74 -12.43
CA GLY A 252 24.59 -22.22 -11.13
C GLY A 252 23.47 -21.57 -10.30
N HIS A 253 23.90 -20.82 -9.29
CA HIS A 253 23.02 -20.25 -8.27
C HIS A 253 22.50 -18.87 -8.68
N ARG A 254 21.20 -18.62 -8.50
CA ARG A 254 20.55 -17.32 -8.72
C ARG A 254 19.63 -16.98 -7.56
N LEU A 255 20.01 -15.95 -6.80
CA LEU A 255 19.20 -15.35 -5.74
C LEU A 255 18.39 -14.19 -6.32
N ILE A 256 17.08 -14.25 -6.13
CA ILE A 256 16.12 -13.25 -6.60
C ILE A 256 15.39 -12.70 -5.40
N CYS A 257 15.47 -11.39 -5.19
CA CYS A 257 14.73 -10.70 -4.15
C CYS A 257 13.55 -9.93 -4.75
N ILE A 258 12.36 -10.09 -4.16
CA ILE A 258 11.12 -9.46 -4.63
C ILE A 258 10.40 -8.83 -3.45
N SER A 259 9.84 -7.63 -3.68
CA SER A 259 8.91 -7.00 -2.73
C SER A 259 7.55 -6.78 -3.38
N ALA A 260 6.46 -6.77 -2.61
CA ALA A 260 5.12 -6.51 -3.09
C ALA A 260 4.19 -5.93 -2.00
N ARG A 261 2.97 -5.52 -2.40
CA ARG A 261 1.92 -5.05 -1.48
C ARG A 261 1.18 -6.19 -0.76
N THR A 262 1.21 -7.39 -1.31
CA THR A 262 0.56 -8.58 -0.73
C THR A 262 1.51 -9.77 -0.80
N ARG A 263 1.36 -10.71 0.15
CA ARG A 263 2.13 -11.97 0.15
C ARG A 263 1.93 -12.75 -1.16
N GLU A 264 0.70 -12.79 -1.64
CA GLU A 264 0.31 -13.50 -2.87
C GLU A 264 1.02 -12.97 -4.11
N SER A 265 1.27 -11.65 -4.19
CA SER A 265 2.00 -11.06 -5.32
C SER A 265 3.47 -11.48 -5.33
N CYS A 266 4.11 -11.63 -4.17
CA CYS A 266 5.47 -12.20 -4.09
C CYS A 266 5.48 -13.64 -4.62
N GLU A 267 4.54 -14.47 -4.14
CA GLU A 267 4.42 -15.88 -4.55
C GLU A 267 4.15 -16.03 -6.05
N LEU A 268 3.29 -15.19 -6.63
CA LEU A 268 3.02 -15.20 -8.08
C LEU A 268 4.24 -14.79 -8.91
N THR A 269 5.01 -13.82 -8.42
CA THR A 269 6.25 -13.42 -9.09
C THR A 269 7.32 -14.51 -8.97
N PHE A 270 7.41 -15.22 -7.84
CA PHE A 270 8.26 -16.40 -7.72
C PHE A 270 7.85 -17.53 -8.65
N LYS A 271 6.55 -17.85 -8.74
CA LYS A 271 6.06 -18.84 -9.72
C LYS A 271 6.47 -18.47 -11.15
N SER A 272 6.39 -17.19 -11.51
CA SER A 272 6.83 -16.71 -12.82
C SER A 272 8.36 -16.80 -12.98
N ALA A 273 9.13 -16.48 -11.95
CA ALA A 273 10.60 -16.63 -11.95
C ALA A 273 11.02 -18.09 -12.09
N THR A 274 10.36 -19.03 -11.41
CA THR A 274 10.61 -20.47 -11.54
C THR A 274 10.25 -20.98 -12.94
N LEU A 275 9.12 -20.55 -13.51
CA LEU A 275 8.73 -20.90 -14.88
C LEU A 275 9.78 -20.45 -15.92
N HIS A 276 10.48 -19.36 -15.62
CA HIS A 276 11.51 -18.78 -16.47
C HIS A 276 12.91 -18.87 -15.85
N ALA A 277 13.16 -19.89 -15.03
CA ALA A 277 14.39 -20.02 -14.24
C ALA A 277 15.67 -20.12 -15.11
N ARG A 278 15.52 -20.57 -16.36
CA ARG A 278 16.62 -20.66 -17.35
C ARG A 278 16.81 -19.38 -18.17
N ASN A 279 15.99 -18.34 -17.97
CA ASN A 279 16.08 -17.09 -18.71
C ASN A 279 16.83 -16.02 -17.89
N GLU A 280 18.15 -15.93 -18.07
CA GLU A 280 19.00 -15.02 -17.30
C GLU A 280 18.60 -13.54 -17.45
N ASN A 281 18.15 -13.15 -18.65
CA ASN A 281 17.66 -11.82 -18.94
C ASN A 281 16.45 -11.45 -18.06
N TYR A 282 15.51 -12.39 -17.90
CA TYR A 282 14.33 -12.20 -17.07
C TYR A 282 14.69 -12.07 -15.59
N LEU A 283 15.54 -12.97 -15.09
CA LEU A 283 15.96 -12.95 -13.68
C LEU A 283 16.73 -11.67 -13.35
N SER A 284 17.62 -11.24 -14.25
CA SER A 284 18.38 -9.99 -14.10
C SER A 284 17.48 -8.75 -14.15
N LEU A 285 16.44 -8.77 -14.99
CA LEU A 285 15.46 -7.69 -15.06
C LEU A 285 14.61 -7.61 -13.78
N LEU A 286 14.17 -8.74 -13.23
CA LEU A 286 13.49 -8.80 -11.93
C LEU A 286 14.37 -8.27 -10.82
N GLN A 287 15.62 -8.74 -10.73
CA GLN A 287 16.57 -8.32 -9.71
C GLN A 287 16.86 -6.81 -9.81
N SER A 288 17.00 -6.29 -11.04
CA SER A 288 17.16 -4.85 -11.25
C SER A 288 15.92 -4.05 -10.85
N THR A 289 14.72 -4.63 -10.91
CA THR A 289 13.47 -3.95 -10.57
C THR A 289 13.33 -3.77 -9.06
N TYR A 290 13.73 -4.78 -8.29
CA TYR A 290 13.64 -4.82 -6.82
C TYR A 290 14.97 -4.50 -6.12
N ARG A 291 15.87 -3.81 -6.83
CA ARG A 291 17.19 -3.40 -6.34
C ARG A 291 17.11 -2.38 -5.18
N GLU A 292 16.01 -1.66 -5.07
CA GLU A 292 15.77 -0.60 -4.10
C GLU A 292 14.38 -0.75 -3.46
N ASN A 293 14.19 -0.13 -2.30
CA ASN A 293 12.90 -0.15 -1.61
C ASN A 293 11.84 0.56 -2.44
N ILE A 294 10.78 -0.17 -2.80
CA ILE A 294 9.60 0.40 -3.42
C ILE A 294 8.62 0.79 -2.32
N ALA A 295 8.22 2.07 -2.29
CA ALA A 295 7.34 2.58 -1.25
C ALA A 295 6.00 1.81 -1.17
N GLY A 296 5.64 1.40 0.06
CA GLY A 296 4.41 0.64 0.34
C GLY A 296 4.49 -0.86 0.02
N PHE A 297 5.65 -1.39 -0.37
CA PHE A 297 5.86 -2.82 -0.62
C PHE A 297 6.40 -3.50 0.64
N HIS A 298 5.52 -3.73 1.61
CA HIS A 298 5.90 -4.28 2.92
C HIS A 298 6.13 -5.78 2.93
N TRP A 299 5.60 -6.53 1.95
CA TRP A 299 5.90 -7.96 1.82
C TRP A 299 7.19 -8.12 1.03
N ARG A 300 8.17 -8.82 1.60
CA ARG A 300 9.49 -9.02 1.00
C ARG A 300 9.82 -10.49 1.04
N GLY A 301 10.40 -11.00 -0.03
CA GLY A 301 10.82 -12.38 -0.10
C GLY A 301 12.07 -12.56 -0.94
N PHE A 302 12.61 -13.77 -0.86
CA PHE A 302 13.66 -14.23 -1.75
C PHE A 302 13.29 -15.60 -2.34
N LEU A 303 13.87 -15.89 -3.50
CA LEU A 303 13.87 -17.18 -4.19
C LEU A 303 15.30 -17.49 -4.59
N LEU A 304 15.78 -18.66 -4.22
CA LEU A 304 17.07 -19.21 -4.61
C LEU A 304 16.85 -20.34 -5.62
N LEU A 305 17.38 -20.13 -6.82
CA LEU A 305 17.41 -21.11 -7.88
C LEU A 305 18.80 -21.73 -7.98
N GLN A 306 18.88 -23.03 -8.23
CA GLN A 306 20.12 -23.74 -8.57
C GLN A 306 19.89 -24.55 -9.83
N ASP A 307 20.64 -24.25 -10.89
CA ASP A 307 20.52 -24.93 -12.20
C ASP A 307 19.10 -24.92 -12.81
N GLY A 308 18.29 -23.94 -12.40
CA GLY A 308 16.91 -23.75 -12.84
C GLY A 308 15.86 -24.33 -11.89
N GLU A 309 16.26 -25.00 -10.81
CA GLU A 309 15.36 -25.61 -9.83
C GLU A 309 15.17 -24.70 -8.60
N ASP A 310 13.96 -24.71 -8.02
CA ASP A 310 13.62 -23.97 -6.78
C ASP A 310 14.18 -24.71 -5.56
N VAL A 311 15.23 -24.15 -4.96
CA VAL A 311 15.92 -24.75 -3.80
C VAL A 311 15.39 -24.20 -2.49
N ALA A 312 15.20 -22.88 -2.41
CA ALA A 312 14.74 -22.22 -1.20
C ALA A 312 13.99 -20.94 -1.52
N ARG A 313 12.87 -20.71 -0.84
CA ARG A 313 12.16 -19.44 -0.90
C ARG A 313 11.48 -19.10 0.41
N SER A 314 11.30 -17.82 0.67
CA SER A 314 10.56 -17.34 1.84
C SER A 314 9.98 -15.96 1.56
N VAL A 315 8.83 -15.66 2.18
CA VAL A 315 8.16 -14.37 2.12
C VAL A 315 7.77 -13.95 3.53
N GLU A 316 8.19 -12.75 3.92
CA GLU A 316 7.99 -12.18 5.25
C GLU A 316 7.44 -10.76 5.17
N PHE A 317 6.73 -10.35 6.22
CA PHE A 317 6.25 -8.97 6.35
C PHE A 317 7.31 -8.09 7.01
N CYS A 318 7.81 -7.11 6.27
CA CYS A 318 8.83 -6.19 6.74
C CYS A 318 8.19 -4.92 7.33
N ARG A 319 8.36 -4.73 8.65
CA ARG A 319 8.03 -3.46 9.31
C ARG A 319 9.18 -2.49 9.06
N GLU A 320 8.90 -1.36 8.39
CA GLU A 320 9.86 -0.29 8.13
C GLU A 320 10.33 0.35 9.46
N LYS A 321 11.39 -0.21 10.04
CA LYS A 321 12.16 0.37 11.13
C LYS A 321 13.59 0.53 10.65
N ARG A 322 14.28 1.59 11.07
CA ARG A 322 15.71 1.77 10.81
C ARG A 322 16.47 0.64 11.52
N LYS A 323 17.11 -0.24 10.76
CA LYS A 323 17.90 -1.37 11.28
C LYS A 323 19.38 -1.14 10.99
N GLN A 324 20.23 -1.47 11.96
CA GLN A 324 21.69 -1.56 11.78
C GLN A 324 22.07 -3.03 11.57
N LEU A 325 22.98 -3.30 10.64
CA LEU A 325 23.56 -4.61 10.45
C LEU A 325 24.89 -4.68 11.21
N ARG A 326 25.04 -5.67 12.07
CA ARG A 326 26.25 -5.92 12.86
C ARG A 326 26.73 -7.34 12.58
N VAL A 327 28.03 -7.49 12.36
CA VAL A 327 28.69 -8.79 12.15
C VAL A 327 29.31 -9.22 13.48
N LEU A 328 28.86 -10.36 14.01
CA LEU A 328 29.42 -10.97 15.21
C LEU A 328 30.52 -11.94 14.79
N ALA A 329 31.76 -11.68 15.19
CA ALA A 329 32.94 -12.47 14.82
C ALA A 329 33.27 -13.57 15.85
N GLY A 330 32.25 -14.30 16.32
CA GLY A 330 32.41 -15.47 17.21
C GLY A 330 32.33 -16.81 16.45
N GLY A 331 32.80 -17.91 17.06
CA GLY A 331 32.72 -19.26 16.48
C GLY A 331 34.09 -19.96 16.37
N GLU A 332 34.06 -21.28 16.14
CA GLU A 332 35.26 -22.11 15.96
C GLU A 332 35.88 -21.90 14.57
N ALA A 333 37.18 -22.22 14.41
CA ALA A 333 37.87 -21.98 13.15
C ALA A 333 37.29 -22.79 11.98
N GLU A 334 36.80 -24.02 12.22
CA GLU A 334 36.16 -24.83 11.19
C GLU A 334 34.90 -24.15 10.60
N GLU A 335 34.06 -23.56 11.47
CA GLU A 335 32.81 -22.89 11.10
C GLU A 335 33.08 -21.72 10.13
N TRP A 336 34.14 -20.96 10.38
CA TRP A 336 34.54 -19.84 9.53
C TRP A 336 35.17 -20.29 8.21
N VAL A 337 35.90 -21.40 8.18
CA VAL A 337 36.41 -21.99 6.93
C VAL A 337 35.24 -22.45 6.05
N GLU A 338 34.20 -23.02 6.65
CA GLU A 338 32.95 -23.38 5.98
C GLU A 338 32.25 -22.16 5.35
N VAL A 339 32.14 -21.05 6.08
CA VAL A 339 31.62 -19.78 5.55
C VAL A 339 32.44 -19.31 4.35
N PHE A 340 33.77 -19.35 4.43
CA PHE A 340 34.64 -18.96 3.33
C PHE A 340 34.42 -19.82 2.07
N HIS A 341 34.32 -21.14 2.25
CA HIS A 341 34.02 -22.06 1.14
C HIS A 341 32.65 -21.78 0.49
N SER A 342 31.68 -21.24 1.24
CA SER A 342 30.38 -20.85 0.68
C SER A 342 30.41 -19.60 -0.22
N ILE A 343 31.40 -18.72 -0.04
CA ILE A 343 31.49 -17.44 -0.78
C ILE A 343 32.62 -17.42 -1.82
N LYS A 344 33.65 -18.26 -1.69
CA LYS A 344 34.88 -18.12 -2.47
C LYS A 344 34.73 -18.22 -3.99
N ASP A 345 33.79 -19.03 -4.46
CA ASP A 345 33.57 -19.21 -5.90
C ASP A 345 32.76 -18.05 -6.50
N LEU A 346 31.88 -17.43 -5.70
CA LEU A 346 31.08 -16.27 -6.10
C LEU A 346 31.91 -14.99 -6.16
N PHE A 347 32.95 -14.88 -5.33
CA PHE A 347 33.76 -13.66 -5.15
C PHE A 347 35.25 -13.88 -5.36
N ARG A 348 35.63 -14.89 -6.15
CA ARG A 348 37.03 -15.31 -6.35
C ARG A 348 37.97 -14.13 -6.63
N GLU A 349 37.63 -13.31 -7.63
CA GLU A 349 38.44 -12.15 -8.04
C GLU A 349 38.57 -11.10 -6.92
N ASP A 350 37.47 -10.80 -6.22
CA ASP A 350 37.48 -9.83 -5.12
C ASP A 350 38.38 -10.35 -3.98
N LEU A 351 38.27 -11.62 -3.62
CA LEU A 351 39.05 -12.24 -2.54
C LEU A 351 40.56 -12.27 -2.83
N TYR A 352 40.98 -12.56 -4.08
CA TYR A 352 42.39 -12.46 -4.49
C TYR A 352 42.92 -11.01 -4.44
N GLY A 353 42.04 -10.01 -4.54
CA GLY A 353 42.37 -8.60 -4.38
C GLY A 353 42.59 -8.19 -2.92
N ILE A 354 41.95 -8.88 -1.96
CA ILE A 354 41.90 -8.52 -0.54
C ILE A 354 42.89 -9.34 0.29
N CYS A 355 42.95 -10.64 0.06
CA CYS A 355 43.76 -11.59 0.83
C CYS A 355 44.85 -12.21 -0.05
N LYS A 356 46.06 -12.34 0.49
CA LYS A 356 47.20 -13.03 -0.16
C LYS A 356 48.00 -13.82 0.87
N GLY A 357 48.48 -14.99 0.51
CA GLY A 357 49.35 -15.80 1.37
C GLY A 357 49.12 -17.31 1.23
N VAL A 358 50.00 -18.11 1.83
CA VAL A 358 50.01 -19.58 1.71
C VAL A 358 48.72 -20.20 2.27
N VAL A 359 48.24 -19.72 3.42
CA VAL A 359 46.98 -20.20 4.03
C VAL A 359 45.78 -19.88 3.15
N PHE A 360 45.72 -18.67 2.58
CA PHE A 360 44.66 -18.28 1.64
C PHE A 360 44.67 -19.13 0.37
N GLU A 361 45.83 -19.38 -0.23
CA GLU A 361 45.98 -20.25 -1.40
C GLU A 361 45.51 -21.69 -1.09
N LYS A 362 45.87 -22.21 0.09
CA LYS A 362 45.38 -23.52 0.56
C LYS A 362 43.86 -23.55 0.68
N MET A 363 43.25 -22.52 1.30
CA MET A 363 41.78 -22.41 1.41
C MET A 363 41.10 -22.27 0.05
N MET A 364 41.69 -21.51 -0.88
CA MET A 364 41.17 -21.39 -2.26
C MET A 364 41.18 -22.74 -2.99
N GLN A 365 42.20 -23.56 -2.75
CA GLN A 365 42.40 -24.88 -3.38
C GLN A 365 41.74 -26.05 -2.61
N ASN A 366 41.06 -25.81 -1.49
CA ASN A 366 40.52 -26.85 -0.59
C ASN A 366 41.60 -27.81 -0.04
N LEU A 367 42.81 -27.31 0.24
CA LEU A 367 43.89 -28.11 0.82
C LEU A 367 43.75 -28.19 2.36
N GLU A 368 44.28 -29.26 2.95
CA GLU A 368 44.31 -29.44 4.41
C GLU A 368 45.13 -28.34 5.10
N LEU A 369 44.60 -27.88 6.24
CA LEU A 369 45.18 -26.83 7.08
C LEU A 369 45.71 -27.46 8.37
N GLY A 370 46.91 -27.06 8.80
CA GLY A 370 47.45 -27.43 10.12
C GLY A 370 46.81 -26.62 11.26
N GLU A 371 47.00 -27.05 12.51
CA GLU A 371 46.44 -26.38 13.70
C GLU A 371 46.81 -24.88 13.79
N GLU A 372 48.07 -24.53 13.50
CA GLU A 372 48.53 -23.13 13.48
C GLU A 372 47.92 -22.32 12.32
N GLU A 373 47.58 -22.98 11.21
CA GLU A 373 46.97 -22.34 10.04
C GLU A 373 45.47 -22.08 10.24
N MET A 374 44.79 -22.88 11.07
CA MET A 374 43.34 -22.77 11.33
C MET A 374 42.95 -21.44 11.97
N THR A 375 43.78 -20.91 12.88
CA THR A 375 43.52 -19.59 13.49
C THR A 375 43.61 -18.47 12.44
N MET A 376 44.63 -18.54 11.56
CA MET A 376 44.78 -17.58 10.47
C MET A 376 43.66 -17.73 9.42
N ALA A 377 43.21 -18.95 9.16
CA ALA A 377 42.10 -19.23 8.27
C ALA A 377 40.79 -18.60 8.75
N ARG A 378 40.50 -18.68 10.06
CA ARG A 378 39.35 -18.01 10.69
C ARG A 378 39.35 -16.51 10.43
N ASP A 379 40.46 -15.83 10.72
CA ASP A 379 40.56 -14.38 10.59
C ASP A 379 40.45 -13.94 9.11
N LEU A 380 41.06 -14.71 8.19
CA LEU A 380 40.92 -14.51 6.74
C LEU A 380 39.47 -14.68 6.27
N SER A 381 38.76 -15.69 6.77
CA SER A 381 37.34 -15.91 6.45
C SER A 381 36.44 -14.76 6.92
N GLN A 382 36.71 -14.21 8.10
CA GLN A 382 35.97 -13.06 8.63
C GLN A 382 36.19 -11.81 7.77
N LEU A 383 37.45 -11.51 7.41
CA LEU A 383 37.78 -10.41 6.52
C LEU A 383 37.16 -10.57 5.13
N ALA A 384 37.18 -11.79 4.59
CA ALA A 384 36.55 -12.14 3.32
C ALA A 384 35.04 -11.85 3.33
N LEU A 385 34.34 -12.27 4.39
CA LEU A 385 32.90 -12.02 4.53
C LEU A 385 32.59 -10.53 4.60
N ILE A 386 33.35 -9.76 5.39
CA ILE A 386 33.12 -8.32 5.54
C ILE A 386 33.29 -7.61 4.20
N ALA A 387 34.38 -7.89 3.49
CA ALA A 387 34.63 -7.26 2.21
C ALA A 387 33.55 -7.59 1.17
N VAL A 388 33.01 -8.81 1.20
CA VAL A 388 31.85 -9.21 0.39
C VAL A 388 30.60 -8.42 0.78
N LEU A 389 30.31 -8.24 2.07
CA LEU A 389 29.16 -7.46 2.53
C LEU A 389 29.27 -5.98 2.14
N GLU A 390 30.47 -5.39 2.25
CA GLU A 390 30.76 -4.02 1.82
C GLU A 390 30.59 -3.86 0.30
N ARG A 391 31.08 -4.83 -0.48
CA ARG A 391 30.90 -4.90 -1.94
C ARG A 391 29.42 -4.84 -2.31
N LEU A 392 28.60 -5.64 -1.63
CA LEU A 392 27.13 -5.66 -1.77
C LEU A 392 26.43 -4.40 -1.22
N ARG A 393 27.18 -3.40 -0.74
CA ARG A 393 26.72 -2.15 -0.12
C ARG A 393 25.84 -2.35 1.11
N LEU A 394 26.14 -3.35 1.91
CA LEU A 394 25.51 -3.54 3.22
C LEU A 394 26.34 -2.79 4.27
N PRO A 395 25.73 -1.89 5.07
CA PRO A 395 26.45 -1.15 6.10
C PRO A 395 26.79 -2.08 7.26
N THR A 396 28.04 -2.51 7.39
CA THR A 396 28.50 -3.48 8.39
C THR A 396 29.36 -2.82 9.47
N GLU A 397 29.06 -3.11 10.72
CA GLU A 397 29.96 -2.87 11.87
C GLU A 397 30.35 -4.21 12.50
N LEU A 398 31.65 -4.42 12.71
CA LEU A 398 32.20 -5.56 13.47
C LEU A 398 31.97 -5.35 14.98
N THR A 399 31.57 -6.40 15.70
CA THR A 399 31.35 -6.32 17.15
C THR A 399 31.55 -7.67 17.85
N ASP A 400 32.17 -7.65 19.02
CA ASP A 400 32.34 -8.83 19.89
C ASP A 400 31.38 -8.82 21.12
N LEU A 401 30.44 -7.87 21.17
CA LEU A 401 29.53 -7.67 22.31
C LEU A 401 28.52 -8.82 22.51
N PRO A 402 28.21 -9.20 23.78
CA PRO A 402 27.20 -10.22 24.07
C PRO A 402 25.79 -9.77 23.63
N ILE A 403 25.03 -10.73 23.10
CA ILE A 403 23.70 -10.56 22.50
C ILE A 403 22.71 -9.99 23.54
N LYS A 404 22.22 -8.76 23.34
CA LYS A 404 21.08 -8.20 24.08
C LYS A 404 19.75 -8.75 23.52
N ASN A 405 18.69 -8.74 24.34
CA ASN A 405 17.34 -9.11 23.90
C ASN A 405 16.82 -8.19 22.78
N GLN A 406 16.26 -8.79 21.71
CA GLN A 406 15.79 -8.20 20.42
C GLN A 406 16.81 -8.16 19.25
N VAL A 407 17.66 -9.17 19.10
CA VAL A 407 18.49 -9.37 17.88
C VAL A 407 17.88 -10.48 17.00
N THR A 408 17.72 -10.23 15.70
CA THR A 408 17.48 -11.31 14.72
C THR A 408 18.83 -11.87 14.32
N LEU A 409 19.19 -13.03 14.88
CA LEU A 409 20.40 -13.76 14.48
C LEU A 409 20.18 -14.39 13.11
N LEU A 410 21.06 -14.07 12.17
CA LEU A 410 21.18 -14.78 10.90
C LEU A 410 22.44 -15.64 10.99
N GLY A 411 22.28 -16.88 11.46
CA GLY A 411 23.34 -17.86 11.37
C GLY A 411 23.49 -18.33 9.92
N VAL A 412 24.74 -18.39 9.44
CA VAL A 412 25.10 -19.26 8.31
C VAL A 412 25.00 -20.73 8.74
N GLU A 413 24.95 -20.97 10.05
CA GLU A 413 24.79 -22.26 10.67
C GLU A 413 23.37 -22.48 11.21
N SER A 414 22.83 -23.65 10.87
CA SER A 414 21.54 -24.21 11.27
C SER A 414 20.31 -23.51 10.65
N GLN A 415 19.77 -24.08 9.56
CA GLN A 415 18.33 -24.26 9.25
C GLN A 415 18.17 -25.07 7.94
N PRO A 416 16.98 -25.63 7.67
CA PRO A 416 16.61 -27.04 7.89
C PRO A 416 17.51 -28.05 7.15
N GLN A 417 17.47 -29.33 7.54
CA GLN A 417 18.34 -30.47 7.14
C GLN A 417 18.49 -30.80 5.63
N HIS A 418 18.15 -29.89 4.70
CA HIS A 418 18.08 -30.14 3.27
C HIS A 418 18.75 -29.11 2.35
N VAL A 419 19.41 -28.06 2.88
CA VAL A 419 20.06 -27.03 2.05
C VAL A 419 21.59 -27.20 2.10
N PRO A 420 22.29 -27.40 0.97
CA PRO A 420 23.75 -27.48 0.92
C PRO A 420 24.40 -26.23 1.53
N LEU A 421 25.54 -26.40 2.20
CA LEU A 421 26.29 -25.33 2.88
C LEU A 421 26.56 -24.10 2.00
N GLN A 422 26.86 -24.30 0.71
CA GLN A 422 27.07 -23.23 -0.28
C GLN A 422 25.84 -22.32 -0.48
N ASN A 423 24.64 -22.82 -0.21
CA ASN A 423 23.40 -22.07 -0.35
C ASN A 423 23.08 -21.22 0.90
N ASN A 424 23.72 -21.49 2.03
CA ASN A 424 23.43 -20.79 3.30
C ASN A 424 23.72 -19.29 3.22
N PHE A 425 24.80 -18.90 2.54
CA PHE A 425 25.14 -17.49 2.35
C PHE A 425 24.08 -16.75 1.51
N LEU A 426 23.66 -17.32 0.38
CA LEU A 426 22.64 -16.72 -0.49
C LEU A 426 21.27 -16.66 0.21
N VAL A 427 20.90 -17.69 0.96
CA VAL A 427 19.69 -17.68 1.82
C VAL A 427 19.79 -16.56 2.86
N SER A 428 20.96 -16.36 3.47
CA SER A 428 21.20 -15.29 4.45
C SER A 428 21.08 -13.90 3.84
N LEU A 429 21.61 -13.68 2.62
CA LEU A 429 21.38 -12.45 1.85
C LEU A 429 19.89 -12.23 1.56
N GLY A 430 19.17 -13.29 1.20
CA GLY A 430 17.72 -13.25 1.00
C GLY A 430 16.97 -12.84 2.29
N ARG A 431 17.36 -13.39 3.43
CA ARG A 431 16.80 -13.01 4.75
C ARG A 431 17.13 -11.57 5.14
N LEU A 432 18.34 -11.07 4.84
CA LEU A 432 18.67 -9.66 5.01
C LEU A 432 17.74 -8.77 4.17
N TYR A 433 17.44 -9.17 2.93
CA TYR A 433 16.46 -8.48 2.13
C TYR A 433 15.07 -8.48 2.77
N GLN A 434 14.60 -9.60 3.32
CA GLN A 434 13.32 -9.65 4.06
C GLN A 434 13.28 -8.71 5.27
N LEU A 435 14.42 -8.54 5.94
CA LEU A 435 14.53 -7.62 7.07
C LEU A 435 14.55 -6.13 6.67
N GLY A 436 14.64 -5.81 5.38
CA GLY A 436 14.56 -4.44 4.86
C GLY A 436 15.86 -3.89 4.28
N PHE A 437 16.94 -4.68 4.27
CA PHE A 437 18.19 -4.31 3.60
C PHE A 437 18.09 -4.50 2.08
N ASN A 438 18.94 -3.84 1.30
CA ASN A 438 18.95 -3.90 -0.17
C ASN A 438 20.34 -4.28 -0.70
N PRO A 439 20.77 -5.54 -0.53
CA PRO A 439 22.04 -5.98 -1.08
C PRO A 439 22.05 -5.80 -2.61
N ARG A 440 23.16 -5.32 -3.16
CA ARG A 440 23.36 -5.15 -4.61
C ARG A 440 23.65 -6.48 -5.29
N LEU A 441 22.64 -7.36 -5.38
CA LEU A 441 22.78 -8.73 -5.88
C LEU A 441 23.23 -8.80 -7.35
N GLU A 442 23.05 -7.73 -8.14
CA GLU A 442 23.57 -7.68 -9.50
C GLU A 442 25.11 -7.77 -9.59
N GLN A 443 25.82 -7.59 -8.48
CA GLN A 443 27.27 -7.76 -8.41
C GLN A 443 27.70 -9.22 -8.26
N LEU A 444 26.77 -10.12 -7.88
CA LEU A 444 27.04 -11.56 -7.76
C LEU A 444 27.17 -12.25 -9.13
N TYR A 445 26.67 -11.60 -10.18
CA TYR A 445 26.44 -12.22 -11.47
C TYR A 445 27.00 -11.34 -12.59
N PRO A 446 27.46 -11.92 -13.72
CA PRO A 446 27.89 -11.13 -14.86
C PRO A 446 26.77 -10.16 -15.31
N PRO A 447 27.11 -8.91 -15.63
CA PRO A 447 26.11 -7.94 -16.07
C PRO A 447 25.48 -8.40 -17.39
N PRO A 448 24.14 -8.34 -17.52
CA PRO A 448 23.48 -8.68 -18.78
C PRO A 448 23.76 -7.61 -19.85
N ALA A 449 23.71 -8.02 -21.12
CA ALA A 449 23.77 -7.09 -22.24
C ALA A 449 22.43 -6.35 -22.38
N TRP A 450 22.32 -5.18 -21.75
CA TRP A 450 21.16 -4.31 -21.90
C TRP A 450 21.10 -3.72 -23.31
N PRO A 451 19.91 -3.57 -23.93
CA PRO A 451 18.59 -4.01 -23.48
C PRO A 451 18.37 -5.52 -23.66
N VAL A 452 17.57 -6.13 -22.77
CA VAL A 452 17.31 -7.57 -22.80
C VAL A 452 15.94 -7.94 -23.38
N LYS A 453 15.84 -9.13 -24.00
CA LYS A 453 14.56 -9.82 -24.26
C LYS A 453 14.17 -10.67 -23.06
N ALA A 454 12.96 -10.50 -22.55
CA ALA A 454 12.47 -11.25 -21.40
C ALA A 454 10.94 -11.44 -21.44
N PRO A 455 10.34 -12.39 -20.70
CA PRO A 455 8.88 -12.47 -20.51
C PRO A 455 8.29 -11.26 -19.77
N LEU A 456 6.97 -11.04 -19.90
CA LEU A 456 6.28 -9.90 -19.28
C LEU A 456 6.32 -9.96 -17.75
N ILE A 457 6.58 -8.81 -17.10
CA ILE A 457 6.53 -8.67 -15.62
C ILE A 457 5.17 -8.16 -15.14
N SER A 458 4.51 -7.28 -15.90
CA SER A 458 3.28 -6.64 -15.45
C SER A 458 2.15 -7.60 -15.00
N PRO A 459 1.95 -8.80 -15.59
CA PRO A 459 0.88 -9.70 -15.15
C PRO A 459 1.11 -10.33 -13.78
N SER A 460 2.37 -10.43 -13.33
CA SER A 460 2.73 -11.03 -12.03
C SER A 460 2.61 -10.05 -10.87
N ILE A 461 2.54 -8.74 -11.15
CA ILE A 461 2.35 -7.71 -10.13
C ILE A 461 0.86 -7.67 -9.75
N LYS A 462 0.54 -8.07 -8.51
CA LYS A 462 -0.81 -7.94 -7.94
C LYS A 462 -0.85 -6.85 -6.89
N TRP A 463 -1.99 -6.19 -6.82
CA TRP A 463 -2.28 -5.12 -5.88
C TRP A 463 -3.24 -5.62 -4.79
N ASN A 464 -3.28 -4.93 -3.65
CA ASN A 464 -4.32 -5.18 -2.67
C ASN A 464 -5.64 -4.54 -3.15
N HIS A 465 -6.56 -5.37 -3.65
CA HIS A 465 -7.90 -4.97 -4.09
C HIS A 465 -9.00 -5.37 -3.06
N GLU A 466 -8.66 -5.59 -1.78
CA GLU A 466 -9.66 -5.83 -0.73
C GLU A 466 -10.61 -4.65 -0.53
N GLU A 467 -10.14 -3.43 -0.84
CA GLU A 467 -10.93 -2.22 -0.74
C GLU A 467 -11.63 -1.90 -2.07
N SER A 468 -12.96 -1.93 -2.05
CA SER A 468 -13.78 -1.46 -3.17
C SER A 468 -13.95 0.05 -3.11
N TYR A 469 -13.57 0.77 -4.16
CA TYR A 469 -13.75 2.22 -4.25
C TYR A 469 -15.13 2.57 -4.80
N HIS A 470 -15.62 3.77 -4.48
CA HIS A 470 -16.92 4.22 -4.98
C HIS A 470 -16.82 4.49 -6.48
N TYR A 471 -17.40 3.62 -7.29
CA TYR A 471 -17.68 3.87 -8.69
C TYR A 471 -18.98 4.70 -8.81
N HIS A 472 -18.95 5.77 -9.61
CA HIS A 472 -20.15 6.58 -9.87
C HIS A 472 -21.08 5.82 -10.82
N ASP A 473 -22.05 5.12 -10.24
CA ASP A 473 -23.16 4.54 -10.97
C ASP A 473 -24.03 5.68 -11.53
N PHE A 474 -23.98 5.93 -12.84
CA PHE A 474 -24.87 6.87 -13.51
C PHE A 474 -26.28 6.27 -13.51
N LYS A 475 -26.97 6.43 -12.37
CA LYS A 475 -28.31 5.90 -12.13
C LYS A 475 -29.29 6.43 -13.17
N VAL A 476 -29.66 5.58 -14.11
CA VAL A 476 -30.90 5.68 -14.88
C VAL A 476 -32.04 5.71 -13.87
N ASN A 477 -32.71 6.86 -13.66
CA ASN A 477 -33.87 7.08 -12.77
C ASN A 477 -34.21 5.90 -11.84
N LEU A 478 -33.34 5.63 -10.87
CA LEU A 478 -33.52 4.48 -9.99
C LEU A 478 -34.59 4.84 -8.95
N GLN A 479 -35.67 4.07 -8.92
CA GLN A 479 -36.65 4.16 -7.86
C GLN A 479 -35.99 3.76 -6.53
N TYR A 480 -36.24 4.52 -5.47
CA TYR A 480 -35.78 4.25 -4.12
C TYR A 480 -36.95 3.83 -3.23
N TRP A 481 -36.68 2.95 -2.29
CA TRP A 481 -37.47 2.79 -1.07
C TRP A 481 -36.95 3.78 -0.04
N ALA A 482 -37.83 4.58 0.56
CA ALA A 482 -37.43 5.56 1.56
C ALA A 482 -38.33 5.47 2.79
N LYS A 483 -37.73 5.48 3.98
CA LYS A 483 -38.45 5.45 5.25
C LYS A 483 -37.79 6.35 6.27
N VAL A 484 -38.59 7.08 7.05
CA VAL A 484 -38.12 7.98 8.12
C VAL A 484 -38.34 7.30 9.46
N PHE A 485 -37.31 7.28 10.30
CA PHE A 485 -37.33 6.78 11.66
C PHE A 485 -37.08 7.95 12.61
N LYS A 486 -37.93 8.06 13.63
CA LYS A 486 -37.75 9.00 14.74
C LYS A 486 -37.06 8.26 15.88
N VAL A 487 -35.92 8.77 16.34
CA VAL A 487 -35.11 8.17 17.40
C VAL A 487 -35.04 9.15 18.55
N SER A 488 -35.50 8.74 19.73
CA SER A 488 -35.44 9.53 20.96
C SER A 488 -35.23 8.60 22.16
N LEU A 489 -34.74 9.17 23.26
CA LEU A 489 -34.66 8.43 24.53
C LEU A 489 -36.03 8.10 25.14
N GLY A 490 -37.09 8.84 24.75
CA GLY A 490 -38.45 8.55 25.21
C GLY A 490 -39.06 7.34 24.52
N ASP A 491 -38.71 7.11 23.25
CA ASP A 491 -39.24 6.01 22.44
C ASP A 491 -38.41 4.72 22.58
N ASP A 492 -37.12 4.84 22.92
CA ASP A 492 -36.20 3.70 23.05
C ASP A 492 -35.25 3.92 24.24
N GLU A 493 -35.70 3.53 25.44
CA GLU A 493 -34.93 3.70 26.68
C GLU A 493 -33.63 2.90 26.68
N LEU A 494 -33.51 1.84 25.86
CA LEU A 494 -32.30 1.01 25.77
C LEU A 494 -31.10 1.83 25.32
N LEU A 495 -31.32 2.82 24.44
CA LEU A 495 -30.25 3.67 23.91
C LEU A 495 -29.47 4.38 25.03
N SER A 496 -30.08 4.63 26.19
CA SER A 496 -29.42 5.19 27.38
C SER A 496 -28.20 4.40 27.86
N GLY A 497 -28.12 3.11 27.48
CA GLY A 497 -27.02 2.22 27.81
C GLY A 497 -25.79 2.30 26.91
N HIS A 498 -25.88 2.93 25.74
CA HIS A 498 -24.78 3.01 24.76
C HIS A 498 -23.96 4.32 24.95
N VAL A 499 -23.24 4.39 26.06
CA VAL A 499 -22.40 5.55 26.42
C VAL A 499 -20.94 5.29 26.06
N VAL A 500 -20.35 6.18 25.25
CA VAL A 500 -18.97 6.11 24.79
C VAL A 500 -18.33 7.48 24.95
N ASP A 501 -17.20 7.54 25.65
CA ASP A 501 -16.52 8.78 26.03
C ASP A 501 -17.44 9.79 26.73
N GLY A 502 -18.31 9.31 27.63
CA GLY A 502 -19.30 10.13 28.34
C GLY A 502 -20.45 10.67 27.48
N GLN A 503 -20.46 10.37 26.17
CA GLN A 503 -21.53 10.79 25.24
C GLN A 503 -22.47 9.62 24.95
N LEU A 504 -23.74 9.96 24.79
CA LEU A 504 -24.74 9.02 24.33
C LEU A 504 -24.66 8.91 22.79
N LEU A 505 -23.91 7.93 22.29
CA LEU A 505 -23.76 7.74 20.84
C LEU A 505 -24.84 6.83 20.31
N ILE A 506 -25.33 7.11 19.11
CA ILE A 506 -26.17 6.15 18.38
C ILE A 506 -25.32 4.92 18.03
N PRO A 507 -25.75 3.70 18.42
CA PRO A 507 -25.04 2.47 18.09
C PRO A 507 -24.94 2.25 16.58
N ALA A 508 -23.80 1.75 16.12
CA ALA A 508 -23.63 1.34 14.72
C ALA A 508 -24.69 0.30 14.28
N THR A 509 -25.07 -0.56 15.22
CA THR A 509 -26.08 -1.60 15.04
C THR A 509 -27.51 -1.08 14.92
N LEU A 510 -27.82 0.13 15.40
CA LEU A 510 -29.12 0.78 15.15
C LEU A 510 -29.29 1.10 13.67
N TYR A 511 -28.24 1.60 12.99
CA TYR A 511 -28.31 1.88 11.56
C TYR A 511 -28.57 0.61 10.75
N LEU A 512 -27.93 -0.50 11.13
CA LEU A 512 -28.15 -1.80 10.49
C LEU A 512 -29.59 -2.28 10.73
N SER A 513 -30.13 -2.12 11.94
CA SER A 513 -31.49 -2.59 12.26
C SER A 513 -32.58 -1.82 11.50
N ILE A 514 -32.48 -0.49 11.40
CA ILE A 514 -33.47 0.31 10.65
C ILE A 514 -33.39 0.06 9.13
N VAL A 515 -32.19 -0.20 8.60
CA VAL A 515 -32.01 -0.60 7.19
C VAL A 515 -32.60 -1.98 6.96
N TRP A 516 -32.36 -2.92 7.88
CA TRP A 516 -32.94 -4.26 7.81
C TRP A 516 -34.47 -4.23 7.81
N ARG A 517 -35.09 -3.48 8.75
CA ARG A 517 -36.56 -3.28 8.79
C ARG A 517 -37.08 -2.72 7.48
N THR A 518 -36.43 -1.66 6.97
CA THR A 518 -36.83 -1.03 5.70
C THR A 518 -36.73 -2.01 4.52
N HIS A 519 -35.73 -2.89 4.51
CA HIS A 519 -35.57 -3.91 3.46
C HIS A 519 -36.67 -4.98 3.53
N LEU A 520 -37.02 -5.46 4.73
CA LEU A 520 -37.99 -6.55 4.93
C LEU A 520 -39.45 -6.13 4.77
N GLU A 521 -39.81 -4.90 5.11
CA GLU A 521 -41.18 -4.39 4.96
C GLU A 521 -41.69 -4.47 3.52
N HIS A 522 -40.79 -4.45 2.53
CA HIS A 522 -41.15 -4.63 1.12
C HIS A 522 -41.45 -6.09 0.73
N SER A 523 -41.08 -7.03 1.58
CA SER A 523 -41.37 -8.46 1.43
C SER A 523 -42.47 -8.92 2.38
N ASP A 524 -43.15 -7.99 3.07
CA ASP A 524 -44.16 -8.25 4.10
C ASP A 524 -43.67 -9.20 5.22
N LEU A 525 -42.37 -9.15 5.54
CA LEU A 525 -41.74 -9.95 6.58
C LEU A 525 -41.45 -9.13 7.82
N LEU A 526 -41.67 -9.72 8.99
CA LEU A 526 -41.15 -9.19 10.25
C LEU A 526 -39.65 -9.46 10.38
N LEU A 527 -38.99 -8.73 11.28
CA LEU A 527 -37.54 -8.83 11.45
C LEU A 527 -37.11 -10.21 11.96
N GLU A 528 -37.98 -10.87 12.72
CA GLU A 528 -37.84 -12.23 13.23
C GLU A 528 -37.97 -13.31 12.15
N GLU A 529 -38.59 -12.98 11.02
CA GLU A 529 -38.88 -13.90 9.92
C GLU A 529 -37.86 -13.77 8.77
N GLY A 530 -37.13 -12.65 8.74
CA GLY A 530 -36.25 -12.31 7.62
C GLY A 530 -34.82 -12.81 7.76
N LYS A 531 -34.20 -13.04 6.59
CA LYS A 531 -32.76 -13.29 6.45
C LYS A 531 -32.13 -12.19 5.59
N VAL A 532 -31.08 -11.54 6.10
CA VAL A 532 -30.45 -10.37 5.46
C VAL A 532 -28.95 -10.52 5.35
N VAL A 533 -28.39 -9.91 4.30
CA VAL A 533 -26.96 -9.73 4.07
C VAL A 533 -26.65 -8.25 3.92
N PHE A 534 -25.64 -7.80 4.66
CA PHE A 534 -25.02 -6.50 4.54
C PHE A 534 -23.62 -6.64 3.96
N GLU A 535 -23.31 -5.84 2.94
CA GLU A 535 -22.00 -5.86 2.27
C GLU A 535 -21.44 -4.45 2.18
N ASN A 536 -20.12 -4.32 2.41
CA ASN A 536 -19.36 -3.09 2.27
C ASN A 536 -19.96 -1.89 3.01
N VAL A 537 -20.44 -2.10 4.24
CA VAL A 537 -21.07 -1.04 5.05
C VAL A 537 -19.98 -0.13 5.61
N ARG A 538 -20.17 1.19 5.43
CA ARG A 538 -19.29 2.25 5.92
C ARG A 538 -20.04 3.16 6.87
N PHE A 539 -19.50 3.30 8.08
CA PHE A 539 -19.98 4.24 9.09
C PHE A 539 -19.19 5.55 8.95
N LEU A 540 -19.80 6.55 8.32
CA LEU A 540 -19.14 7.79 7.89
C LEU A 540 -19.09 8.83 8.99
N LYS A 541 -20.17 8.96 9.76
CA LYS A 541 -20.32 9.98 10.82
C LYS A 541 -21.01 9.37 12.04
N LYS A 542 -20.49 9.69 13.23
CA LYS A 542 -21.13 9.37 14.51
C LYS A 542 -22.16 10.43 14.86
N LEU A 543 -23.29 10.01 15.44
CA LEU A 543 -24.33 10.92 15.91
C LEU A 543 -24.48 10.80 17.43
N VAL A 544 -24.56 11.95 18.11
CA VAL A 544 -24.81 12.02 19.55
C VAL A 544 -26.30 12.23 19.77
N LEU A 545 -26.90 11.39 20.60
CA LEU A 545 -28.29 11.53 21.01
C LEU A 545 -28.38 12.48 22.22
N SER A 546 -29.40 13.34 22.22
CA SER A 546 -29.66 14.24 23.35
C SER A 546 -30.08 13.45 24.58
N THR A 547 -29.65 13.89 25.76
CA THR A 547 -30.13 13.35 27.05
C THR A 547 -31.56 13.81 27.38
N ASN A 548 -32.08 14.80 26.67
CA ASN A 548 -33.47 15.23 26.79
C ASN A 548 -34.41 14.21 26.13
N ARG A 549 -35.24 13.53 26.92
CA ARG A 549 -36.18 12.49 26.46
C ARG A 549 -37.18 12.98 25.41
N PHE A 550 -37.48 14.27 25.37
CA PHE A 550 -38.43 14.85 24.42
C PHE A 550 -37.79 15.26 23.08
N GLN A 551 -36.45 15.28 23.01
CA GLN A 551 -35.75 15.65 21.79
C GLN A 551 -35.49 14.43 20.92
N SER A 552 -36.08 14.41 19.74
CA SER A 552 -35.91 13.34 18.77
C SER A 552 -35.04 13.73 17.60
N ILE A 553 -34.31 12.77 17.07
CA ILE A 553 -33.54 12.87 15.83
C ILE A 553 -34.30 12.09 14.75
N GLN A 554 -34.40 12.67 13.55
CA GLN A 554 -34.94 11.98 12.39
C GLN A 554 -33.81 11.36 11.57
N LEU A 555 -33.92 10.05 11.32
CA LEU A 555 -33.06 9.29 10.44
C LEU A 555 -33.85 8.87 9.20
N THR A 556 -33.37 9.21 8.02
CA THR A 556 -34.00 8.77 6.76
C THR A 556 -33.18 7.65 6.16
N VAL A 557 -33.79 6.49 5.93
CA VAL A 557 -33.19 5.37 5.21
C VAL A 557 -33.66 5.43 3.77
N GLN A 558 -32.73 5.34 2.83
CA GLN A 558 -33.02 5.16 1.41
C GLN A 558 -32.33 3.89 0.91
N ILE A 559 -33.07 3.01 0.23
CA ILE A 559 -32.56 1.79 -0.39
C ILE A 559 -32.89 1.83 -1.88
N CYS A 560 -31.87 1.71 -2.72
CA CYS A 560 -32.02 1.67 -4.17
C CYS A 560 -32.60 0.31 -4.60
N LYS A 561 -33.72 0.30 -5.34
CA LYS A 561 -34.42 -0.96 -5.69
C LYS A 561 -33.56 -1.91 -6.53
N VAL A 562 -32.75 -1.38 -7.44
CA VAL A 562 -31.91 -2.18 -8.37
C VAL A 562 -30.57 -2.54 -7.73
N SER A 563 -29.72 -1.54 -7.44
CA SER A 563 -28.37 -1.79 -6.94
C SER A 563 -28.30 -2.26 -5.49
N LYS A 564 -29.43 -2.24 -4.77
CA LYS A 564 -29.52 -2.63 -3.35
C LYS A 564 -28.64 -1.79 -2.41
N LYS A 565 -28.05 -0.72 -2.92
CA LYS A 565 -27.29 0.26 -2.14
C LYS A 565 -28.24 1.01 -1.21
N PHE A 566 -27.89 1.10 0.06
CA PHE A 566 -28.60 1.91 1.04
C PHE A 566 -27.74 3.08 1.53
N GLU A 567 -28.42 4.14 1.94
CA GLU A 567 -27.86 5.31 2.60
C GLU A 567 -28.78 5.73 3.75
N VAL A 568 -28.18 6.04 4.90
CA VAL A 568 -28.88 6.55 6.09
C VAL A 568 -28.47 7.99 6.31
N PHE A 569 -29.46 8.89 6.40
CA PHE A 569 -29.27 10.33 6.48
C PHE A 569 -29.77 10.90 7.80
N HIS A 570 -29.16 11.98 8.24
CA HIS A 570 -29.74 12.92 9.21
C HIS A 570 -29.61 14.34 8.66
N GLY A 571 -30.76 14.95 8.30
CA GLY A 571 -30.76 16.14 7.45
C GLY A 571 -30.08 15.84 6.12
N GLU A 572 -29.12 16.66 5.72
CA GLU A 572 -28.33 16.47 4.48
C GLU A 572 -27.10 15.57 4.69
N ASN A 573 -26.81 15.12 5.91
CA ASN A 573 -25.61 14.36 6.21
C ASN A 573 -25.82 12.86 6.04
N VAL A 574 -25.04 12.22 5.18
CA VAL A 574 -24.94 10.75 5.12
C VAL A 574 -24.17 10.24 6.32
N LEU A 575 -24.81 9.38 7.11
CA LEU A 575 -24.24 8.75 8.29
C LEU A 575 -23.65 7.38 7.98
N VAL A 576 -24.37 6.57 7.21
CA VAL A 576 -24.00 5.19 6.88
C VAL A 576 -24.37 4.89 5.43
N THR A 577 -23.54 4.13 4.74
CA THR A 577 -23.83 3.60 3.40
C THR A 577 -23.38 2.16 3.28
N GLY A 578 -24.02 1.36 2.44
CA GLY A 578 -23.64 -0.01 2.17
C GLY A 578 -24.58 -0.67 1.17
N ILE A 579 -24.53 -2.00 1.07
CA ILE A 579 -25.45 -2.80 0.28
C ILE A 579 -26.26 -3.70 1.21
N VAL A 580 -27.57 -3.80 1.00
CA VAL A 580 -28.48 -4.67 1.77
C VAL A 580 -29.30 -5.55 0.82
N ARG A 581 -29.25 -6.87 1.02
CA ARG A 581 -30.00 -7.83 0.19
C ARG A 581 -30.53 -8.99 1.03
N SER A 582 -31.54 -9.67 0.51
CA SER A 582 -31.96 -10.97 1.06
C SER A 582 -30.88 -12.01 0.76
N ALA A 583 -30.67 -12.94 1.69
CA ALA A 583 -29.65 -13.97 1.49
C ALA A 583 -30.09 -15.04 0.47
N LEU A 584 -29.12 -15.55 -0.29
CA LEU A 584 -29.35 -16.60 -1.29
C LEU A 584 -29.46 -17.97 -0.62
N ALA A 585 -30.15 -18.91 -1.27
CA ALA A 585 -30.35 -20.28 -0.75
C ALA A 585 -29.03 -21.03 -0.46
N ARG A 586 -27.98 -20.75 -1.24
CA ARG A 586 -26.63 -21.33 -1.08
C ARG A 586 -25.79 -20.71 0.03
N GLU A 587 -26.22 -19.58 0.60
CA GLU A 587 -25.55 -18.94 1.75
C GLU A 587 -26.04 -19.60 3.04
N THR A 588 -26.01 -20.94 3.07
CA THR A 588 -26.32 -21.76 4.24
C THR A 588 -25.19 -21.61 5.25
N ILE A 589 -25.54 -21.14 6.45
CA ILE A 589 -24.59 -21.00 7.56
C ILE A 589 -24.22 -22.40 8.06
N ASP A 590 -22.93 -22.71 8.06
CA ASP A 590 -22.38 -23.97 8.55
C ASP A 590 -22.24 -23.93 10.08
N ASP A 591 -22.98 -24.83 10.76
CA ASP A 591 -23.00 -24.99 12.22
C ASP A 591 -21.92 -25.95 12.75
N SER A 592 -20.96 -26.34 11.90
CA SER A 592 -19.88 -27.25 12.29
C SER A 592 -19.11 -26.69 13.50
N PRO A 593 -18.86 -27.50 14.54
CA PRO A 593 -18.15 -27.05 15.73
C PRO A 593 -16.71 -26.68 15.37
N ILE A 594 -16.33 -25.42 15.62
CA ILE A 594 -14.94 -24.96 15.51
C ILE A 594 -14.20 -25.40 16.79
N ALA A 595 -12.97 -25.89 16.63
CA ALA A 595 -12.14 -26.43 17.70
C ALA A 595 -12.02 -25.47 18.89
N THR A 596 -12.23 -26.01 20.09
CA THR A 596 -12.08 -25.32 21.38
C THR A 596 -10.64 -25.09 21.76
N THR A 597 -10.30 -23.87 22.16
CA THR A 597 -9.07 -23.54 22.89
C THR A 597 -9.34 -23.50 24.40
N THR A 598 -8.52 -24.19 25.18
CA THR A 598 -8.57 -24.23 26.65
C THR A 598 -7.83 -23.03 27.24
N GLY A 599 -8.42 -21.84 27.14
CA GLY A 599 -7.85 -20.58 27.65
C GLY A 599 -8.50 -20.06 28.93
N LYS A 600 -7.81 -19.14 29.63
CA LYS A 600 -8.40 -18.35 30.73
C LYS A 600 -9.53 -17.47 30.20
N VAL A 601 -10.61 -17.34 30.97
CA VAL A 601 -11.85 -16.64 30.58
C VAL A 601 -12.09 -15.42 31.47
N LEU A 602 -12.44 -14.29 30.85
CA LEU A 602 -12.93 -13.08 31.50
C LEU A 602 -14.45 -13.16 31.66
N LYS A 603 -14.95 -12.84 32.86
CA LYS A 603 -16.39 -12.72 33.13
C LYS A 603 -16.87 -11.31 32.75
N GLU A 604 -18.18 -11.13 32.58
CA GLU A 604 -18.82 -9.86 32.25
C GLU A 604 -18.24 -8.65 33.01
N ALA A 605 -18.13 -8.76 34.34
CA ALA A 605 -17.62 -7.66 35.18
C ALA A 605 -16.20 -7.24 34.78
N ASP A 606 -15.32 -8.20 34.48
CA ASP A 606 -13.95 -7.95 34.08
C ASP A 606 -13.87 -7.35 32.67
N VAL A 607 -14.69 -7.87 31.75
CA VAL A 607 -14.81 -7.36 30.37
C VAL A 607 -15.19 -5.89 30.39
N TYR A 608 -16.31 -5.54 31.03
CA TYR A 608 -16.78 -4.15 31.02
C TYR A 608 -15.99 -3.23 31.96
N LYS A 609 -15.26 -3.77 32.94
CA LYS A 609 -14.22 -3.01 33.66
C LYS A 609 -13.09 -2.63 32.72
N SER A 610 -12.59 -3.55 31.90
CA SER A 610 -11.53 -3.27 30.92
C SER A 610 -11.97 -2.26 29.85
N LEU A 611 -13.16 -2.44 29.27
CA LEU A 611 -13.71 -1.54 28.26
C LEU A 611 -13.96 -0.13 28.83
N LYS A 612 -14.37 -0.02 30.09
CA LYS A 612 -14.55 1.26 30.78
C LYS A 612 -13.25 2.05 30.93
N LEU A 613 -12.12 1.38 31.18
CA LEU A 613 -10.80 2.03 31.27
C LEU A 613 -10.37 2.68 29.95
N VAL A 614 -10.83 2.14 28.83
CA VAL A 614 -10.49 2.62 27.47
C VAL A 614 -11.42 3.75 27.02
N GLY A 615 -12.61 3.88 27.61
CA GLY A 615 -13.59 4.94 27.29
C GLY A 615 -14.98 4.43 26.93
N TYR A 616 -15.26 3.13 27.02
CA TYR A 616 -16.59 2.58 26.76
C TYR A 616 -17.38 2.41 28.07
N GLN A 617 -18.37 3.28 28.32
CA GLN A 617 -19.16 3.26 29.54
C GLN A 617 -20.52 2.57 29.36
N TYR A 618 -20.56 1.41 28.70
CA TYR A 618 -21.77 0.62 28.46
C TYR A 618 -22.55 0.29 29.75
N LYS A 619 -23.88 0.39 29.68
CA LYS A 619 -24.82 0.09 30.77
C LYS A 619 -25.99 -0.76 30.27
N GLY A 620 -26.70 -1.39 31.20
CA GLY A 620 -27.92 -2.16 30.91
C GLY A 620 -27.67 -3.26 29.88
N GLU A 621 -28.60 -3.38 28.94
CA GLU A 621 -28.58 -4.44 27.92
C GLU A 621 -27.41 -4.35 26.92
N PHE A 622 -26.76 -3.19 26.81
CA PHE A 622 -25.53 -3.06 26.01
C PHE A 622 -24.33 -3.77 26.65
N ARG A 623 -24.46 -4.30 27.89
CA ARG A 623 -23.50 -5.26 28.45
C ARG A 623 -23.78 -6.69 27.95
N GLY A 624 -23.74 -6.86 26.63
CA GLY A 624 -24.12 -8.10 25.96
C GLY A 624 -23.12 -9.27 26.08
N LEU A 625 -21.97 -9.11 26.75
CA LEU A 625 -20.96 -10.18 26.86
C LEU A 625 -20.99 -10.79 28.26
N GLU A 626 -21.38 -12.06 28.36
CA GLU A 626 -21.40 -12.80 29.62
C GLU A 626 -20.00 -13.32 29.98
N ARG A 627 -19.30 -13.88 29.00
CA ARG A 627 -17.90 -14.33 29.13
C ARG A 627 -17.16 -14.27 27.81
N ILE A 628 -15.84 -14.14 27.88
CA ILE A 628 -14.96 -14.22 26.72
C ILE A 628 -13.59 -14.79 27.11
N SER A 629 -13.04 -15.66 26.28
CA SER A 629 -11.65 -16.12 26.37
C SER A 629 -10.67 -14.97 26.19
N TYR A 630 -9.49 -15.05 26.81
CA TYR A 630 -8.51 -13.97 26.79
C TYR A 630 -7.97 -13.63 25.38
N ASP A 631 -8.02 -14.58 24.46
CA ASP A 631 -7.64 -14.44 23.05
C ASP A 631 -8.82 -14.03 22.15
N GLY A 632 -10.03 -13.91 22.72
CA GLY A 632 -11.25 -13.56 21.99
C GLY A 632 -11.72 -14.62 20.99
N SER A 633 -11.30 -15.88 21.16
CA SER A 633 -11.65 -17.00 20.26
C SER A 633 -13.00 -17.65 20.57
N ASP A 634 -13.34 -17.77 21.85
CA ASP A 634 -14.62 -18.27 22.37
C ASP A 634 -15.29 -17.23 23.28
N SER A 635 -16.57 -16.97 23.05
CA SER A 635 -17.36 -15.97 23.78
C SER A 635 -18.81 -16.41 23.94
N MET A 636 -19.48 -15.82 24.93
CA MET A 636 -20.90 -16.02 25.21
C MET A 636 -21.61 -14.67 25.21
N VAL A 637 -22.55 -14.49 24.29
CA VAL A 637 -23.27 -13.23 24.05
C VAL A 637 -24.72 -13.39 24.53
N LYS A 638 -25.20 -12.47 25.36
CA LYS A 638 -26.57 -12.46 25.89
C LYS A 638 -27.57 -12.06 24.81
N TRP A 639 -28.70 -12.76 24.75
CA TRP A 639 -29.85 -12.43 23.94
C TRP A 639 -30.98 -11.89 24.82
N ASN A 640 -31.30 -10.61 24.68
CA ASN A 640 -32.36 -9.94 25.44
C ASN A 640 -33.62 -9.66 24.60
N GLY A 641 -33.81 -10.40 23.49
CA GLY A 641 -34.91 -10.13 22.55
C GLY A 641 -34.66 -8.93 21.62
N ASN A 642 -33.45 -8.37 21.60
CA ASN A 642 -33.13 -7.20 20.79
C ASN A 642 -31.86 -7.41 19.94
N TRP A 643 -32.02 -7.37 18.62
CA TRP A 643 -30.93 -7.54 17.65
C TRP A 643 -29.86 -6.46 17.74
N MET A 644 -30.22 -5.23 18.12
CA MET A 644 -29.28 -4.12 18.24
C MET A 644 -28.23 -4.40 19.32
N THR A 645 -28.67 -4.81 20.51
CA THR A 645 -27.78 -5.09 21.65
C THR A 645 -27.02 -6.40 21.45
N TYR A 646 -27.65 -7.40 20.82
CA TYR A 646 -26.99 -8.65 20.50
C TYR A 646 -25.86 -8.48 19.47
N LEU A 647 -26.10 -7.77 18.36
CA LEU A 647 -25.07 -7.48 17.37
C LEU A 647 -23.96 -6.59 17.94
N ASP A 648 -24.29 -5.68 18.86
CA ASP A 648 -23.29 -4.82 19.52
C ASP A 648 -22.41 -5.65 20.47
N GLY A 649 -22.99 -6.62 21.18
CA GLY A 649 -22.25 -7.63 21.94
C GLY A 649 -21.29 -8.44 21.08
N ILE A 650 -21.67 -8.77 19.83
CA ILE A 650 -20.76 -9.39 18.86
C ILE A 650 -19.63 -8.44 18.45
N PHE A 651 -19.90 -7.14 18.29
CA PHE A 651 -18.87 -6.14 17.99
C PHE A 651 -17.87 -5.98 19.16
N HIS A 652 -18.32 -6.13 20.40
CA HIS A 652 -17.45 -6.08 21.58
C HIS A 652 -16.38 -7.18 21.59
N ILE A 653 -16.64 -8.34 20.99
CA ILE A 653 -15.65 -9.44 20.87
C ILE A 653 -14.39 -8.94 20.16
N MET A 654 -14.54 -8.14 19.10
CA MET A 654 -13.41 -7.55 18.37
C MET A 654 -12.62 -6.57 19.23
N CYS A 655 -13.30 -5.75 20.04
CA CYS A 655 -12.65 -4.78 20.92
C CYS A 655 -11.78 -5.47 21.98
N VAL A 656 -12.21 -6.63 22.50
CA VAL A 656 -11.43 -7.41 23.46
C VAL A 656 -10.27 -8.15 22.76
N LYS A 657 -10.54 -8.79 21.61
CA LYS A 657 -9.54 -9.56 20.83
C LYS A 657 -8.33 -8.72 20.40
N GLU A 658 -8.57 -7.47 20.00
CA GLU A 658 -7.50 -6.55 19.55
C GLU A 658 -6.66 -5.96 20.70
N LYS A 659 -6.95 -6.31 21.97
CA LYS A 659 -6.30 -5.73 23.17
C LYS A 659 -6.23 -4.20 23.10
N VAL A 660 -7.37 -3.59 22.79
CA VAL A 660 -7.46 -2.17 22.48
C VAL A 660 -7.07 -1.33 23.70
N SER A 661 -6.00 -0.55 23.59
CA SER A 661 -5.56 0.42 24.62
C SER A 661 -6.11 1.83 24.39
N VAL A 662 -6.77 2.07 23.25
CA VAL A 662 -7.26 3.39 22.81
C VAL A 662 -8.70 3.26 22.33
N LEU A 663 -9.59 4.17 22.74
CA LEU A 663 -10.99 4.16 22.31
C LEU A 663 -11.13 4.05 20.78
N ARG A 664 -11.93 3.09 20.30
CA ARG A 664 -12.16 2.81 18.87
C ARG A 664 -13.65 2.77 18.53
N VAL A 665 -14.01 3.16 17.31
CA VAL A 665 -15.39 3.04 16.81
C VAL A 665 -15.43 2.30 15.48
N PRO A 666 -16.49 1.53 15.18
CA PRO A 666 -16.67 0.89 13.88
C PRO A 666 -16.70 1.93 12.75
N THR A 667 -15.94 1.67 11.68
CA THR A 667 -15.94 2.51 10.46
C THR A 667 -16.25 1.73 9.20
N TYR A 668 -16.00 0.41 9.21
CA TYR A 668 -16.27 -0.45 8.08
C TYR A 668 -16.67 -1.85 8.51
N LEU A 669 -17.63 -2.45 7.79
CA LEU A 669 -18.08 -3.81 7.93
C LEU A 669 -18.14 -4.43 6.52
N GLY A 670 -17.25 -5.38 6.25
CA GLY A 670 -17.14 -5.99 4.92
C GLY A 670 -18.34 -6.87 4.57
N TYR A 671 -18.73 -7.78 5.47
CA TYR A 671 -19.84 -8.68 5.24
C TYR A 671 -20.50 -9.08 6.57
N LEU A 672 -21.83 -9.01 6.64
CA LEU A 672 -22.63 -9.47 7.78
C LEU A 672 -23.88 -10.18 7.26
N THR A 673 -24.09 -11.41 7.72
CA THR A 673 -25.33 -12.17 7.51
C THR A 673 -26.07 -12.31 8.81
N VAL A 674 -27.39 -12.07 8.79
CA VAL A 674 -28.28 -12.34 9.92
C VAL A 674 -29.45 -13.20 9.44
N ASP A 675 -29.61 -14.35 10.06
CA ASP A 675 -30.69 -15.33 9.86
C ASP A 675 -31.49 -15.44 11.15
N ALA A 676 -32.52 -14.59 11.26
CA ALA A 676 -33.30 -14.46 12.49
C ALA A 676 -34.06 -15.75 12.86
N PRO A 677 -34.76 -16.43 11.92
CA PRO A 677 -35.44 -17.69 12.23
C PRO A 677 -34.49 -18.73 12.82
N ARG A 678 -33.31 -18.91 12.22
CA ARG A 678 -32.32 -19.88 12.69
C ARG A 678 -31.79 -19.55 14.08
N HIS A 679 -31.51 -18.27 14.35
CA HIS A 679 -31.08 -17.81 15.66
C HIS A 679 -32.12 -18.12 16.75
N LEU A 680 -33.40 -17.81 16.48
CA LEU A 680 -34.51 -18.04 17.41
C LEU A 680 -34.78 -19.53 17.65
N ILE A 681 -34.68 -20.38 16.62
CA ILE A 681 -34.77 -21.84 16.78
C ILE A 681 -33.66 -22.33 17.71
N ARG A 682 -32.42 -21.86 17.51
CA ARG A 682 -31.29 -22.30 18.33
C ARG A 682 -31.42 -21.89 19.80
N LEU A 683 -31.93 -20.69 20.08
CA LEU A 683 -32.22 -20.22 21.43
C LEU A 683 -33.24 -21.11 22.14
N LYS A 684 -34.33 -21.49 21.44
CA LYS A 684 -35.35 -22.41 21.96
C LYS A 684 -34.76 -23.79 22.29
N ASP A 685 -33.93 -24.33 21.40
CA ASP A 685 -33.30 -25.65 21.60
C ASP A 685 -32.34 -25.68 22.78
N GLN A 686 -31.62 -24.59 23.03
CA GLN A 686 -30.60 -24.53 24.09
C GLN A 686 -31.16 -24.18 25.47
N LYS A 687 -32.40 -23.70 25.59
CA LYS A 687 -33.02 -23.19 26.84
C LYS A 687 -32.08 -22.26 27.61
N LYS A 688 -31.37 -21.38 26.91
CA LYS A 688 -30.41 -20.43 27.47
C LYS A 688 -30.66 -19.05 26.89
N ASP A 689 -30.45 -18.03 27.73
CA ASP A 689 -30.55 -16.62 27.35
C ASP A 689 -29.24 -16.08 26.76
N SER A 690 -28.25 -16.95 26.53
CA SER A 690 -26.97 -16.59 25.93
C SER A 690 -26.56 -17.59 24.86
N VAL A 691 -25.95 -17.08 23.80
CA VAL A 691 -25.52 -17.83 22.63
C VAL A 691 -24.01 -17.75 22.47
N ARG A 692 -23.39 -18.88 22.16
CA ARG A 692 -21.95 -18.98 21.96
C ARG A 692 -21.55 -18.36 20.62
N ALA A 693 -20.58 -17.46 20.64
CA ALA A 693 -19.97 -16.87 19.45
C ALA A 693 -18.47 -17.21 19.39
N LEU A 694 -18.02 -17.66 18.22
CA LEU A 694 -16.66 -18.14 17.95
C LEU A 694 -15.96 -17.22 16.95
N SER A 695 -14.66 -17.05 17.13
CA SER A 695 -13.83 -16.11 16.38
C SER A 695 -12.53 -16.80 15.98
N ALA A 696 -12.24 -16.83 14.68
CA ALA A 696 -11.04 -17.49 14.17
C ALA A 696 -9.79 -16.58 14.35
N HIS A 697 -8.65 -17.15 14.76
CA HIS A 697 -7.46 -16.37 15.09
C HIS A 697 -6.88 -15.53 13.93
N ASN A 698 -7.07 -15.98 12.68
CA ASN A 698 -6.37 -15.41 11.51
C ASN A 698 -7.25 -14.57 10.58
N CYS A 699 -8.57 -14.57 10.79
CA CYS A 699 -9.52 -13.87 9.94
C CYS A 699 -10.37 -13.00 10.87
N ASN A 700 -10.64 -11.73 10.55
CA ASN A 700 -11.63 -10.88 11.25
C ASN A 700 -13.04 -11.44 11.05
N PHE A 701 -13.28 -12.67 11.49
CA PHE A 701 -14.45 -13.48 11.27
C PHE A 701 -15.00 -13.92 12.62
N ILE A 702 -16.24 -13.55 12.90
CA ILE A 702 -17.00 -13.99 14.06
C ILE A 702 -18.24 -14.71 13.57
N ARG A 703 -18.47 -15.90 14.12
CA ARG A 703 -19.64 -16.73 13.86
C ARG A 703 -20.39 -16.95 15.16
N SER A 704 -21.69 -16.71 15.11
CA SER A 704 -22.65 -17.11 16.12
C SER A 704 -23.83 -17.80 15.40
N PRO A 705 -24.60 -18.68 16.05
CA PRO A 705 -25.83 -19.23 15.45
C PRO A 705 -26.71 -18.14 14.81
N GLY A 706 -26.90 -18.25 13.49
CA GLY A 706 -27.65 -17.28 12.69
C GLY A 706 -26.94 -15.97 12.37
N VAL A 707 -25.68 -15.76 12.79
CA VAL A 707 -24.92 -14.53 12.51
C VAL A 707 -23.49 -14.84 12.07
N ASP A 708 -23.13 -14.39 10.87
CA ASP A 708 -21.77 -14.48 10.33
C ASP A 708 -21.27 -13.06 10.04
N LEU A 709 -20.19 -12.63 10.69
CA LEU A 709 -19.59 -11.31 10.56
C LEU A 709 -18.15 -11.42 10.06
N LYS A 710 -17.81 -10.70 8.99
CA LYS A 710 -16.46 -10.62 8.39
C LYS A 710 -16.00 -9.17 8.23
N SER A 711 -14.71 -8.96 8.51
CA SER A 711 -13.98 -7.72 8.20
C SER A 711 -14.57 -6.46 8.84
N LEU A 712 -14.95 -6.54 10.12
CA LEU A 712 -15.24 -5.36 10.93
C LEU A 712 -13.92 -4.61 11.22
N ARG A 713 -13.83 -3.36 10.80
CA ARG A 713 -12.67 -2.48 11.06
C ARG A 713 -13.11 -1.33 11.97
N THR A 714 -12.21 -0.94 12.87
CA THR A 714 -12.43 0.16 13.80
C THR A 714 -11.29 1.18 13.69
N THR A 715 -11.56 2.45 14.01
CA THR A 715 -10.54 3.51 14.02
C THR A 715 -10.41 4.13 15.40
N PRO A 716 -9.19 4.49 15.84
CA PRO A 716 -8.98 5.15 17.13
C PRO A 716 -9.62 6.55 17.14
N VAL A 717 -10.19 6.93 18.27
CA VAL A 717 -10.80 8.23 18.55
C VAL A 717 -10.11 8.82 19.78
N GLY A 718 -9.55 10.02 19.66
CA GLY A 718 -9.00 10.74 20.80
C GLY A 718 -10.10 11.20 21.76
N LEU A 719 -9.85 11.06 23.07
CA LEU A 719 -10.71 11.60 24.14
C LEU A 719 -10.75 13.13 24.02
N ARG A 720 -11.93 13.76 24.16
CA ARG A 720 -12.08 15.21 23.91
C ARG A 720 -11.92 16.07 25.17
N LYS A 721 -11.09 17.11 25.06
CA LYS A 721 -11.45 18.50 25.42
C LYS A 721 -11.32 19.35 24.13
N LYS A 722 -12.31 20.18 23.78
CA LYS A 722 -12.28 21.01 22.56
C LYS A 722 -11.96 22.48 22.88
N PRO A 723 -10.94 23.10 22.27
CA PRO A 723 -10.70 24.54 22.30
C PRO A 723 -11.53 25.28 21.22
N PRO A 724 -11.66 26.62 21.31
CA PRO A 724 -12.35 27.46 20.31
C PRO A 724 -11.61 27.49 18.96
N PRO A 725 -12.29 27.82 17.84
CA PRO A 725 -11.66 27.89 16.52
C PRO A 725 -10.62 29.02 16.42
N THR A 726 -9.40 28.70 15.96
CA THR A 726 -8.29 29.65 15.77
C THR A 726 -7.89 29.75 14.29
N LEU A 727 -7.51 30.96 13.85
CA LEU A 727 -6.99 31.23 12.51
C LEU A 727 -5.49 30.87 12.46
N GLN A 728 -5.07 30.07 11.47
CA GLN A 728 -3.67 29.65 11.30
C GLN A 728 -2.94 30.50 10.25
N ALA A 729 -1.67 30.85 10.52
CA ALA A 729 -0.79 31.53 9.59
C ALA A 729 0.64 30.97 9.71
N TYR A 730 1.29 30.70 8.57
CA TYR A 730 2.67 30.22 8.52
C TYR A 730 3.64 31.41 8.50
N ARG A 731 4.56 31.45 9.46
CA ARG A 731 5.59 32.50 9.57
C ARG A 731 6.95 31.85 9.83
N PHE A 732 7.98 32.40 9.21
CA PHE A 732 9.36 32.05 9.56
C PHE A 732 9.71 32.65 10.93
N VAL A 733 10.21 31.81 11.83
CA VAL A 733 10.71 32.22 13.15
C VAL A 733 12.15 31.73 13.28
N PRO A 734 13.14 32.63 13.45
CA PRO A 734 14.53 32.21 13.66
C PRO A 734 14.68 31.52 15.01
N LEU A 735 15.54 30.49 15.12
CA LEU A 735 15.75 29.73 16.38
C LEU A 735 16.36 30.56 17.52
N ILE A 736 16.94 31.72 17.19
CA ILE A 736 17.48 32.68 18.15
C ILE A 736 16.86 34.04 17.84
N GLY A 737 16.22 34.67 18.83
CA GLY A 737 15.59 35.98 18.63
C GLY A 737 14.77 36.48 19.81
N LYS A 738 14.04 37.59 19.58
CA LYS A 738 13.10 38.17 20.55
C LYS A 738 11.67 37.79 20.21
N LEU A 739 10.94 37.22 21.17
CA LEU A 739 9.54 36.81 21.03
C LEU A 739 8.78 37.11 22.33
N SER A 740 7.47 37.40 22.22
CA SER A 740 6.59 37.40 23.40
C SER A 740 6.54 36.00 24.03
N LEU A 741 6.38 35.92 25.35
CA LEU A 741 6.35 34.65 26.10
C LEU A 741 5.40 33.61 25.50
N GLU A 742 4.16 33.99 25.15
CA GLU A 742 3.16 33.08 24.56
C GLU A 742 3.64 32.47 23.23
N VAL A 743 4.19 33.30 22.34
CA VAL A 743 4.71 32.85 21.04
C VAL A 743 5.96 31.99 21.21
N ALA A 744 6.86 32.36 22.12
CA ALA A 744 8.06 31.56 22.40
C ALA A 744 7.69 30.16 22.91
N MET A 745 6.69 30.06 23.79
CA MET A 745 6.19 28.78 24.30
C MET A 745 5.51 27.94 23.22
N ARG A 746 4.70 28.55 22.34
CA ARG A 746 4.12 27.84 21.19
C ARG A 746 5.19 27.27 20.26
N VAL A 747 6.18 28.08 19.89
CA VAL A 747 7.27 27.67 18.98
C VAL A 747 8.11 26.56 19.61
N ASN A 748 8.50 26.69 20.88
CA ASN A 748 9.25 25.64 21.59
C ASN A 748 8.45 24.34 21.70
N THR A 749 7.14 24.41 21.97
CA THR A 749 6.27 23.22 22.02
C THR A 749 6.18 22.53 20.67
N GLN A 750 6.06 23.29 19.57
CA GLN A 750 6.06 22.75 18.22
C GLN A 750 7.40 22.12 17.84
N LEU A 751 8.54 22.75 18.19
CA LEU A 751 9.87 22.19 17.96
C LEU A 751 10.06 20.85 18.67
N VAL A 752 9.56 20.73 19.91
CA VAL A 752 9.57 19.46 20.67
C VAL A 752 8.73 18.41 19.95
N LEU A 753 7.49 18.73 19.55
CA LEU A 753 6.59 17.81 18.83
C LEU A 753 7.17 17.33 17.49
N GLU A 754 7.83 18.22 16.73
CA GLU A 754 8.46 17.87 15.46
C GLU A 754 9.64 16.90 15.66
N ASN A 755 10.39 17.05 16.75
CA ASN A 755 11.58 16.25 17.02
C ASN A 755 11.28 14.90 17.69
N THR A 756 10.17 14.78 18.43
CA THR A 756 9.79 13.51 19.05
C THR A 756 9.11 12.55 18.08
N GLN A 757 8.64 13.00 16.91
CA GLN A 757 7.87 12.24 15.90
C GLN A 757 6.58 11.57 16.41
N GLU A 758 6.26 11.74 17.70
CA GLU A 758 5.05 11.27 18.35
C GLU A 758 4.08 12.43 18.54
N ARG A 759 2.79 12.16 18.38
CA ARG A 759 1.75 13.17 18.63
C ARG A 759 1.34 13.27 20.11
N SER A 760 2.17 12.75 21.01
CA SER A 760 1.99 12.84 22.46
C SER A 760 3.29 13.27 23.12
N ILE A 761 3.23 14.21 24.06
CA ILE A 761 4.38 14.63 24.87
C ILE A 761 4.07 14.55 26.36
N THR A 762 5.04 14.13 27.17
CA THR A 762 5.00 14.24 28.63
C THR A 762 5.91 15.39 29.05
N ALA A 763 5.36 16.45 29.64
CA ALA A 763 6.14 17.58 30.12
C ALA A 763 5.97 17.76 31.64
N THR A 764 7.07 17.98 32.34
CA THR A 764 7.05 18.31 33.77
C THR A 764 7.69 19.66 34.02
N GLU A 765 6.93 20.58 34.61
CA GLU A 765 7.43 21.86 35.09
C GLU A 765 7.79 21.76 36.57
N VAL A 766 8.98 22.20 36.94
CA VAL A 766 9.47 22.16 38.32
C VAL A 766 9.73 23.58 38.82
N ILE A 767 9.05 23.94 39.90
CA ILE A 767 9.19 25.22 40.58
C ILE A 767 10.02 25.02 41.85
N GLU A 768 11.22 25.61 41.87
CA GLU A 768 12.10 25.67 43.03
C GLU A 768 12.40 27.14 43.35
N GLY A 769 12.18 27.55 44.60
CA GLY A 769 12.43 28.92 45.05
C GLY A 769 11.19 29.82 44.97
N HIS A 770 11.32 30.97 44.29
CA HIS A 770 10.27 31.99 44.27
C HIS A 770 9.12 31.61 43.31
N PRO A 771 7.86 31.92 43.67
CA PRO A 771 6.72 31.63 42.80
C PRO A 771 6.83 32.40 41.49
N GLN A 772 6.89 31.66 40.38
CA GLN A 772 6.88 32.18 39.02
C GLN A 772 5.59 31.73 38.30
N PRO A 773 5.15 32.44 37.24
CA PRO A 773 4.02 32.01 36.44
C PRO A 773 4.28 30.65 35.80
N LEU A 774 3.32 29.74 35.88
CA LEU A 774 3.40 28.43 35.26
C LEU A 774 3.45 28.57 33.73
N LEU A 775 4.43 27.95 33.10
CA LEU A 775 4.53 27.81 31.64
C LEU A 775 3.73 26.61 31.12
N SER A 776 3.35 25.67 32.00
CA SER A 776 2.50 24.51 31.68
C SER A 776 1.14 24.91 31.12
N THR A 777 0.59 26.05 31.54
CA THR A 777 -0.64 26.63 30.96
C THR A 777 -0.45 26.97 29.48
N LEU A 778 0.65 27.65 29.15
CA LEU A 778 0.97 28.04 27.78
C LEU A 778 1.32 26.84 26.89
N ILE A 779 1.94 25.80 27.44
CA ILE A 779 2.14 24.53 26.71
C ILE A 779 0.81 23.84 26.46
N HIS A 780 -0.09 23.83 27.45
CA HIS A 780 -1.41 23.26 27.27
C HIS A 780 -2.18 23.96 26.16
N GLU A 781 -2.14 25.29 26.12
CA GLU A 781 -2.74 26.08 25.04
C GLU A 781 -2.08 25.80 23.68
N ALA A 782 -0.74 25.73 23.62
CA ALA A 782 -0.02 25.38 22.41
C ALA A 782 -0.35 23.98 21.87
N LEU A 783 -0.58 23.01 22.75
CA LEU A 783 -0.99 21.66 22.37
C LEU A 783 -2.43 21.62 21.85
N LEU A 784 -3.29 22.52 22.34
CA LEU A 784 -4.66 22.65 21.88
C LEU A 784 -4.75 23.24 20.46
N ASP A 785 -3.74 23.98 20.02
CA ASP A 785 -3.64 24.49 18.64
C ASP A 785 -3.46 23.37 17.59
N GLU A 786 -2.95 22.20 18.00
CA GLU A 786 -2.73 21.04 17.14
C GLU A 786 -3.78 19.94 17.38
N PRO A 787 -4.76 19.71 16.46
CA PRO A 787 -5.93 18.85 16.70
C PRO A 787 -5.64 17.39 17.02
N ARG A 788 -4.40 16.96 16.80
CA ARG A 788 -3.94 15.58 16.97
C ARG A 788 -2.85 15.45 18.02
N ALA A 789 -2.37 16.54 18.60
CA ALA A 789 -1.38 16.54 19.67
C ALA A 789 -2.03 16.26 21.03
N LEU A 790 -1.35 15.49 21.87
CA LEU A 790 -1.76 15.14 23.23
C LEU A 790 -0.62 15.50 24.18
N GLY A 791 -0.95 15.99 25.38
CA GLY A 791 0.04 16.31 26.39
C GLY A 791 -0.31 15.75 27.75
N ARG A 792 0.66 15.11 28.42
CA ARG A 792 0.61 14.79 29.84
C ARG A 792 1.49 15.79 30.59
N LEU A 793 0.86 16.80 31.15
CA LEU A 793 1.55 17.89 31.86
C LEU A 793 1.54 17.60 33.36
N ARG A 794 2.69 17.74 34.02
CA ARG A 794 2.85 17.63 35.48
C ARG A 794 3.51 18.89 36.00
N VAL A 795 3.14 19.30 37.21
CA VAL A 795 3.75 20.44 37.88
C VAL A 795 4.26 19.97 39.24
N PHE A 796 5.55 20.13 39.48
CA PHE A 796 6.22 19.82 40.74
C PHE A 796 6.59 21.12 41.45
N SER A 797 6.28 21.20 42.73
CA SER A 797 6.66 22.34 43.58
C SER A 797 6.97 21.89 45.01
N GLU A 798 7.99 22.47 45.62
CA GLU A 798 8.28 22.24 47.04
C GLU A 798 7.32 23.02 47.97
N MET A 799 6.81 24.14 47.46
CA MET A 799 5.86 25.02 48.13
C MET A 799 4.42 24.66 47.74
N PRO A 800 3.44 24.76 48.65
CA PRO A 800 2.04 24.59 48.31
C PRO A 800 1.63 25.68 47.32
N LEU A 801 1.23 25.26 46.12
CA LEU A 801 0.78 26.13 45.03
C LEU A 801 -0.59 25.61 44.60
N ASP A 802 -1.63 26.41 44.80
CA ASP A 802 -2.97 26.14 44.28
C ASP A 802 -3.09 26.77 42.89
N HIS A 803 -3.57 25.98 41.92
CA HIS A 803 -3.80 26.44 40.56
C HIS A 803 -5.05 25.77 39.96
N ASP A 804 -5.90 26.56 39.32
CA ASP A 804 -7.25 26.14 38.90
C ASP A 804 -7.28 25.03 37.82
N HIS A 805 -6.15 24.79 37.14
CA HIS A 805 -6.09 23.91 35.96
C HIS A 805 -5.08 22.76 36.05
N PHE A 806 -4.19 22.74 37.04
CA PHE A 806 -3.16 21.71 37.19
C PHE A 806 -3.09 21.22 38.63
N SER A 807 -3.03 19.90 38.81
CA SER A 807 -2.67 19.31 40.10
C SER A 807 -1.17 19.51 40.32
N VAL A 808 -0.81 20.34 41.29
CA VAL A 808 0.57 20.54 41.70
C VAL A 808 0.94 19.45 42.71
N GLU A 809 1.94 18.64 42.35
CA GLU A 809 2.45 17.60 43.23
C GLU A 809 3.59 18.18 44.09
N ARG A 810 3.56 17.91 45.40
CA ARG A 810 4.61 18.36 46.31
C ARG A 810 5.87 17.52 46.13
N ARG A 811 6.67 17.89 45.14
CA ARG A 811 7.83 17.17 44.60
C ARG A 811 8.89 18.15 44.13
N SER A 812 10.11 17.68 44.03
CA SER A 812 11.28 18.44 43.59
C SER A 812 11.86 17.85 42.30
N ILE A 813 12.93 18.44 41.77
CA ILE A 813 13.67 17.89 40.61
C ILE A 813 14.14 16.44 40.89
N SER A 814 14.37 16.10 42.16
CA SER A 814 14.82 14.76 42.55
C SER A 814 13.77 13.66 42.31
N ASP A 815 12.48 14.03 42.25
CA ASP A 815 11.34 13.13 42.05
C ASP A 815 10.97 12.94 40.56
N LEU A 816 11.74 13.52 39.63
CA LEU A 816 11.49 13.38 38.20
C LEU A 816 11.65 11.91 37.75
N SER A 817 10.64 11.44 37.02
CA SER A 817 10.61 10.12 36.39
C SER A 817 11.25 10.14 35.00
N ASN A 818 11.64 8.96 34.50
CA ASN A 818 12.33 8.83 33.21
C ASN A 818 11.41 8.94 31.97
N ASP A 819 10.11 9.17 32.17
CA ASP A 819 9.10 9.24 31.11
C ASP A 819 8.80 10.68 30.65
N ASN A 820 9.67 11.64 30.97
CA ASN A 820 9.50 13.04 30.59
C ASN A 820 10.19 13.34 29.26
N ASP A 821 9.44 13.85 28.28
CA ASP A 821 10.00 14.31 27.00
C ASP A 821 10.54 15.74 27.11
N LEU A 822 9.94 16.55 27.99
CA LEU A 822 10.29 17.94 28.26
C LEU A 822 10.30 18.21 29.77
N VAL A 823 11.37 18.82 30.28
CA VAL A 823 11.43 19.35 31.66
C VAL A 823 11.61 20.85 31.62
N ILE A 824 10.82 21.57 32.40
CA ILE A 824 10.89 23.04 32.53
C ILE A 824 11.40 23.38 33.91
N VAL A 825 12.39 24.26 33.98
CA VAL A 825 13.05 24.64 35.24
C VAL A 825 13.63 26.05 35.11
N SER A 826 13.78 26.75 36.22
CA SER A 826 14.43 28.07 36.24
C SER A 826 15.92 27.95 36.54
N ASP A 827 16.72 28.85 35.99
CA ASP A 827 18.14 29.01 36.30
C ASP A 827 18.97 27.73 36.09
N ALA A 828 18.62 26.87 35.13
CA ALA A 828 19.35 25.63 34.90
C ALA A 828 20.77 25.86 34.36
N LEU A 829 20.98 26.91 33.56
CA LEU A 829 22.31 27.26 33.03
C LEU A 829 23.23 27.77 34.13
N THR A 830 22.69 28.48 35.13
CA THR A 830 23.47 28.97 36.28
C THR A 830 23.60 27.91 37.38
N ARG A 831 22.78 26.84 37.33
CA ARG A 831 22.81 25.68 38.23
C ARG A 831 23.23 24.39 37.49
N PRO A 832 24.51 24.28 37.05
CA PRO A 832 24.96 23.17 36.20
C PRO A 832 24.83 21.78 36.84
N THR A 833 24.88 21.69 38.17
CA THR A 833 24.66 20.45 38.93
C THR A 833 23.22 19.95 38.78
N ILE A 834 22.25 20.86 38.75
CA ILE A 834 20.82 20.57 38.61
C ILE A 834 20.51 20.20 37.16
N LEU A 835 21.03 20.96 36.20
CA LEU A 835 20.86 20.64 34.78
C LEU A 835 21.41 19.25 34.43
N SER A 836 22.56 18.89 34.98
CA SER A 836 23.13 17.53 34.85
C SER A 836 22.23 16.46 35.47
N ALA A 837 21.62 16.76 36.63
CA ALA A 837 20.69 15.85 37.31
C ALA A 837 19.37 15.65 36.53
N ILE A 838 18.90 16.68 35.83
CA ILE A 838 17.73 16.60 34.95
C ILE A 838 18.08 15.78 33.70
N PHE A 839 19.19 16.08 33.03
CA PHE A 839 19.64 15.31 31.87
C PHE A 839 19.88 13.83 32.21
N ALA A 840 20.35 13.49 33.41
CA ALA A 840 20.48 12.10 33.83
C ALA A 840 19.16 11.33 33.84
N ARG A 841 18.04 12.02 34.10
CA ARG A 841 16.69 11.43 34.20
C ARG A 841 15.87 11.54 32.91
N LEU A 842 16.22 12.45 32.00
CA LEU A 842 15.57 12.54 30.68
C LEU A 842 15.93 11.35 29.77
N PRO A 843 14.99 10.86 28.94
CA PRO A 843 15.29 9.90 27.89
C PRO A 843 16.26 10.50 26.85
N GLU A 844 16.93 9.63 26.09
CA GLU A 844 17.81 10.06 25.00
C GLU A 844 17.04 10.92 23.99
N GLY A 845 17.58 12.10 23.68
CA GLY A 845 16.92 13.07 22.80
C GLY A 845 15.79 13.89 23.45
N GLY A 846 15.54 13.74 24.75
CA GLY A 846 14.61 14.58 25.53
C GLY A 846 15.10 16.01 25.72
N PHE A 847 14.21 16.90 26.15
CA PHE A 847 14.42 18.35 26.16
C PHE A 847 14.38 18.96 27.57
N VAL A 848 15.18 20.01 27.76
CA VAL A 848 15.12 20.90 28.92
C VAL A 848 14.82 22.30 28.43
N LEU A 849 13.74 22.92 28.93
CA LEU A 849 13.48 24.34 28.73
C LEU A 849 13.87 25.09 30.00
N SER A 850 14.95 25.86 29.93
CA SER A 850 15.41 26.69 31.04
C SER A 850 14.88 28.11 30.96
N ARG A 851 14.44 28.66 32.10
CA ARG A 851 14.11 30.08 32.27
C ARG A 851 15.28 30.80 32.89
N GLU A 852 15.86 31.78 32.21
CA GLU A 852 17.11 32.43 32.62
C GLU A 852 16.96 33.95 32.69
N PRO A 853 17.75 34.64 33.52
CA PRO A 853 17.89 36.09 33.44
C PRO A 853 18.40 36.52 32.07
N ILE A 854 17.95 37.67 31.59
CA ILE A 854 18.39 38.22 30.30
C ILE A 854 19.92 38.42 30.27
N GLY A 855 20.57 37.95 29.21
CA GLY A 855 22.03 38.05 29.04
C GLY A 855 22.83 36.90 29.66
N THR A 856 22.16 35.86 30.15
CA THR A 856 22.83 34.69 30.77
C THR A 856 23.48 33.78 29.71
N PHE A 857 22.89 33.70 28.52
CA PHE A 857 23.41 32.85 27.45
C PHE A 857 24.66 33.46 26.78
N THR A 858 25.86 32.96 27.11
CA THR A 858 27.12 33.50 26.54
C THR A 858 28.11 32.46 25.99
N LYS A 859 28.01 31.16 26.31
CA LYS A 859 28.86 30.08 25.74
C LYS A 859 28.33 28.67 26.06
N TRP A 860 27.76 27.98 25.08
CA TRP A 860 27.34 26.56 25.16
C TRP A 860 27.71 25.82 23.86
N SER A 861 27.86 24.50 23.92
CA SER A 861 28.09 23.63 22.76
C SER A 861 26.91 23.73 21.77
N PRO A 862 27.16 23.87 20.44
CA PRO A 862 26.09 23.87 19.45
C PRO A 862 25.27 22.58 19.43
N GLU A 863 25.82 21.48 19.93
CA GLU A 863 25.22 20.15 19.86
C GLU A 863 24.02 19.98 20.80
N ASP A 864 24.02 20.65 21.97
CA ASP A 864 22.94 20.55 22.97
C ASP A 864 21.87 21.65 22.80
N LEU A 865 22.14 22.70 22.01
CA LEU A 865 21.27 23.88 21.91
C LEU A 865 20.27 23.78 20.76
N VAL A 866 18.99 24.02 21.05
CA VAL A 866 17.90 23.98 20.05
C VAL A 866 17.40 25.39 19.72
N SER A 867 17.05 26.19 20.72
CA SER A 867 16.53 27.56 20.54
C SER A 867 16.84 28.46 21.74
N VAL A 868 16.90 29.77 21.48
CA VAL A 868 17.06 30.82 22.50
C VAL A 868 16.10 31.96 22.20
N TYR A 869 15.11 32.17 23.06
CA TYR A 869 14.14 33.24 22.91
C TYR A 869 14.20 34.21 24.08
N GLN A 870 14.58 35.46 23.79
CA GLN A 870 14.51 36.54 24.76
C GLN A 870 13.10 37.12 24.78
N THR A 871 12.45 37.04 25.94
CA THR A 871 11.16 37.68 26.25
C THR A 871 11.40 39.01 26.96
N ASP A 872 10.32 39.72 27.35
CA ASP A 872 10.43 40.99 28.07
C ASP A 872 11.00 40.84 29.48
N ALA A 873 10.89 39.64 30.09
CA ALA A 873 11.28 39.38 31.48
C ALA A 873 12.44 38.39 31.63
N GLU A 874 12.56 37.44 30.70
CA GLU A 874 13.47 36.30 30.81
C GLU A 874 13.94 35.77 29.45
N GLU A 875 15.03 35.01 29.45
CA GLU A 875 15.48 34.21 28.30
C GLU A 875 15.03 32.77 28.47
N LEU A 876 14.32 32.25 27.46
CA LEU A 876 13.95 30.84 27.37
C LEU A 876 14.97 30.10 26.51
N VAL A 877 15.68 29.15 27.12
CA VAL A 877 16.72 28.36 26.46
C VAL A 877 16.28 26.91 26.36
N LEU A 878 16.03 26.43 25.15
CA LEU A 878 15.68 25.04 24.90
C LEU A 878 16.94 24.24 24.57
N LEU A 879 17.25 23.28 25.44
CA LEU A 879 18.34 22.34 25.29
C LEU A 879 17.80 20.94 24.99
N ARG A 880 18.58 20.14 24.28
CA ARG A 880 18.31 18.74 23.99
C ARG A 880 19.42 17.89 24.57
N LYS A 881 19.05 16.79 25.24
CA LYS A 881 20.01 15.79 25.72
C LYS A 881 20.73 15.17 24.53
N CYS A 882 21.99 15.54 24.32
CA CYS A 882 22.84 14.88 23.33
C CYS A 882 22.94 13.38 23.63
N VAL A 883 22.78 12.56 22.58
CA VAL A 883 23.10 11.14 22.62
C VAL A 883 24.61 11.00 22.57
N LYS A 884 25.27 11.10 23.73
CA LYS A 884 26.70 10.82 23.84
C LYS A 884 26.91 9.31 23.76
N VAL A 885 27.30 8.83 22.59
CA VAL A 885 27.81 7.47 22.42
C VAL A 885 29.23 7.45 22.98
N SER A 886 29.36 7.27 24.30
CA SER A 886 30.66 7.09 24.96
C SER A 886 30.97 5.60 25.08
N PRO A 887 32.12 5.11 24.58
CA PRO A 887 32.49 3.71 24.67
C PRO A 887 32.75 3.32 26.13
N LEU A 888 32.26 2.15 26.53
CA LEU A 888 32.48 1.59 27.85
C LEU A 888 33.92 1.06 27.95
N VAL A 889 34.76 1.69 28.77
CA VAL A 889 36.12 1.19 29.04
C VAL A 889 36.09 0.43 30.37
N VAL A 890 36.15 -0.90 30.27
CA VAL A 890 36.20 -1.81 31.42
C VAL A 890 37.58 -2.44 31.48
N ARG A 891 38.24 -2.44 32.64
CA ARG A 891 39.51 -3.14 32.81
C ARG A 891 39.20 -4.63 33.01
N VAL A 892 39.41 -5.41 31.96
CA VAL A 892 39.07 -6.83 31.92
C VAL A 892 40.15 -7.64 32.63
N ASP A 893 39.74 -8.42 33.63
CA ASP A 893 40.50 -9.53 34.19
C ASP A 893 39.69 -10.84 34.09
N PHE A 894 40.34 -11.98 34.34
CA PHE A 894 39.73 -13.31 34.25
C PHE A 894 38.74 -13.63 35.38
N SER A 895 38.58 -12.77 36.38
CA SER A 895 37.70 -13.05 37.53
C SER A 895 36.23 -12.77 37.25
N MET A 896 35.90 -12.17 36.11
CA MET A 896 34.53 -11.94 35.63
C MET A 896 33.67 -11.08 36.59
N THR A 897 34.26 -10.45 37.61
CA THR A 897 33.55 -9.58 38.56
C THR A 897 33.11 -8.26 37.94
N TRP A 898 33.85 -7.79 36.94
CA TRP A 898 33.51 -6.63 36.10
C TRP A 898 32.24 -6.87 35.26
N LEU A 899 31.89 -8.14 35.02
CA LEU A 899 30.74 -8.53 34.21
C LEU A 899 29.41 -8.10 34.88
N ASP A 900 29.41 -7.95 36.20
CA ASP A 900 28.24 -7.47 36.96
C ASP A 900 28.07 -5.94 36.91
N GLU A 901 29.16 -5.17 36.72
CA GLU A 901 29.10 -3.73 36.46
C GLU A 901 28.61 -3.42 35.03
N VAL A 902 28.87 -4.32 34.07
CA VAL A 902 28.42 -4.18 32.67
C VAL A 902 26.98 -4.67 32.46
N LYS A 903 26.49 -5.55 33.35
CA LYS A 903 25.11 -6.05 33.35
C LYS A 903 24.10 -5.08 33.96
N ARG A 904 24.52 -4.19 34.88
CA ARG A 904 23.69 -3.10 35.42
C ARG A 904 23.60 -1.97 34.41
#